data_AF-A0A9D5C3M6-F1
#
_entry.id   AF-A0A9D5C3M6-F1
#
_cell.length_a   1.000
_cell.length_b   1.000
_cell.length_c   1.000
_cell.angle_alpha   90.00
_cell.angle_beta   90.00
_cell.angle_gamma   90.00
#
_symmetry.space_group_name_H-M   'P 1'
#
loop_
_entity.id
_entity.type
_entity.pdbx_description
1 polymer ?
#
loop_
_entity_poly.entity_id
_entity_poly.type
_entity_poly.pdbx_seq_one_letter_code
_entity_poly.pdbx_strand_id
1 'polypeptide(L)'
;MEETPNSGKRKLPDDDSQKIPGEASVANPASSPKRQSVSRTCVHEVAVPKDYTSSKNESVYGTLEDPSYNGKMAKSYLFELDPFQSIAVACLERNESVLVSAHTSAGKTAVAEYAIAMSFREKQRVIYTSPLKALSNQKYRELSQEFSDVGLMTGDVTLSPNASCLVMTTEILRGMLYRGSEVIKEVAWVIFDEIHYMKDRERGVVWEESIIFLPPAIKMVFLSATMSNATQFAEWICNLHKQPCHVVYTDFRPTPLQHYVFPMGGTGLYLVVDENEQFKEGNFVKLQETFTKQRSNAYGNRSGGGKASGRIAKGGTASSGSDIYKIVKMIMERKFQPVIVFSFSRRECEQHAMSMSKLDFNTQEERDVVEQVFRNAVLCLSEEDRSLPAIELMLPLLQRGIAVHHSGLLPIIKELVELLFQEGLVKALFATETFAMGLNMPAKTVVFTSVRKWDGDSHRHIGSGEYIQMSGRAGRRGKDDRGICIIMIDEKMEMNVLKDMVLGKPAPLVSTFRLSYYSILNLMSRSEGQFTAEHVIKNSFHQFQYEKALPDMGERISKLEREVALLDSSGEADLAEYHKLGLEIAQLEKKMMSEITRPERALYFLVPGRLVKVRDGGTDWGWGVVVNVVKKPPPGVGSLPPALAASRTTYIVDTLLHCSPELNENGSRSKPCPPRPGEKGEMHVVPVPLPLISGLSSIRIAIPPDLRPAEARQTVLLAVQELGKRYPQGLPKLNPIKDMGIDDPEFISLAHEIEDLEQKLLAHPLHKSGQSDQQYKWFQSKADMNHEIQQLKSKMRDSQLQKFRNELKNRSRVLKMLGHIDADGVVQLKGRAACLIDTGDELLVTELMFNGTFNDLDHHQVAALASCFIPGDKSQEQIHLRTELAKPLQQLQDNARRIAEIQRECKLDINVDEYVESTVRPFLMDVIYCWSKGATFAEVIEMTDIFEGSIIRHARRLDEFLNQLRDAAHAVGEADLEKKFEAGSESLRRGIMFANSLYL
;
A
#
# COMPACT_ATOMS: atom_id res chain seq x y z
N MET A 1 -32.13 -32.42 50.25
CA MET A 1 -32.24 -33.80 49.71
C MET A 1 -31.01 -33.98 48.85
N GLU A 2 -29.91 -34.35 49.52
CA GLU A 2 -29.28 -35.69 49.45
C GLU A 2 -28.23 -35.66 48.32
N GLU A 3 -26.99 -36.08 48.45
CA GLU A 3 -26.17 -36.61 49.53
C GLU A 3 -24.73 -36.56 48.96
N THR A 4 -23.77 -36.08 49.73
CA THR A 4 -22.35 -36.42 49.49
C THR A 4 -22.11 -37.88 49.85
N PRO A 5 -21.04 -38.51 49.31
CA PRO A 5 -20.14 -39.16 50.24
C PRO A 5 -18.67 -38.83 50.01
N ASN A 6 -17.96 -39.12 51.09
CA ASN A 6 -16.72 -38.54 51.55
C ASN A 6 -15.73 -39.69 51.78
N SER A 7 -14.47 -39.31 52.01
CA SER A 7 -13.46 -39.96 52.85
C SER A 7 -12.37 -40.84 52.20
N GLY A 8 -11.13 -40.55 52.63
CA GLY A 8 -9.97 -41.41 52.41
C GLY A 8 -8.59 -40.93 52.92
N LYS A 9 -8.52 -40.04 53.94
CA LYS A 9 -7.56 -39.98 55.08
C LYS A 9 -6.05 -40.32 54.88
N ARG A 10 -5.17 -39.41 55.36
CA ARG A 10 -4.31 -39.58 56.58
C ARG A 10 -3.46 -38.32 56.86
N LYS A 11 -3.75 -37.58 57.96
CA LYS A 11 -2.98 -37.45 59.24
C LYS A 11 -1.61 -36.76 59.10
N LEU A 12 -1.45 -35.45 59.39
CA LEU A 12 -1.31 -34.74 60.70
C LEU A 12 -0.14 -35.25 61.56
N PRO A 13 0.67 -34.36 62.18
CA PRO A 13 0.31 -33.62 63.42
C PRO A 13 0.82 -32.16 63.42
N ASP A 14 0.67 -31.32 64.44
CA ASP A 14 -0.32 -30.97 65.48
C ASP A 14 0.20 -29.64 66.09
N ASP A 15 -0.60 -29.00 66.94
CA ASP A 15 -0.24 -27.99 67.95
C ASP A 15 0.01 -26.54 67.48
N ASP A 16 -0.38 -25.52 68.22
CA ASP A 16 -1.31 -25.42 69.35
C ASP A 16 -1.69 -23.93 69.48
N SER A 17 -2.65 -23.70 70.33
CA SER A 17 -3.56 -22.57 70.44
C SER A 17 -3.07 -21.38 71.28
N GLN A 18 -3.78 -20.25 71.08
CA GLN A 18 -4.12 -19.19 72.05
C GLN A 18 -3.42 -17.81 72.00
N LYS A 19 -4.31 -16.81 71.86
CA LYS A 19 -4.40 -15.49 72.51
C LYS A 19 -3.70 -14.26 71.86
N ILE A 20 -4.59 -13.37 71.40
CA ILE A 20 -4.50 -11.93 71.06
C ILE A 20 -4.34 -11.15 72.40
N PRO A 21 -3.65 -9.98 72.57
CA PRO A 21 -3.75 -8.76 71.73
C PRO A 21 -2.53 -7.79 71.63
N GLY A 22 -2.59 -6.86 70.65
CA GLY A 22 -2.18 -5.45 70.82
C GLY A 22 -0.74 -5.00 70.49
N GLU A 23 -0.63 -4.28 69.37
CA GLU A 23 0.31 -3.18 68.99
C GLU A 23 1.80 -3.19 69.43
N ALA A 24 2.71 -3.25 68.44
CA ALA A 24 3.73 -2.21 68.19
C ALA A 24 4.59 -2.48 66.93
N SER A 25 4.58 -1.48 66.04
CA SER A 25 5.70 -0.93 65.24
C SER A 25 6.57 -1.79 64.31
N VAL A 26 6.44 -1.45 63.01
CA VAL A 26 7.48 -1.15 62.02
C VAL A 26 8.51 -2.24 61.68
N ALA A 27 8.30 -2.88 60.54
CA ALA A 27 9.38 -3.33 59.65
C ALA A 27 9.03 -2.95 58.21
N ASN A 28 9.87 -2.12 57.60
CA ASN A 28 9.79 -1.67 56.22
C ASN A 28 9.71 -2.84 55.24
N PRO A 29 8.73 -2.90 54.31
CA PRO A 29 8.85 -3.75 53.14
C PRO A 29 9.81 -3.08 52.16
N ALA A 30 10.95 -3.73 51.95
CA ALA A 30 11.87 -3.42 50.87
C ALA A 30 11.09 -3.27 49.56
N SER A 31 11.41 -2.19 48.85
CA SER A 31 10.85 -1.78 47.58
C SER A 31 10.89 -2.91 46.54
N SER A 32 9.77 -3.59 46.35
CA SER A 32 9.45 -4.20 45.07
C SER A 32 9.42 -3.09 44.02
N PRO A 33 10.07 -3.22 42.86
CA PRO A 33 9.99 -2.19 41.82
C PRO A 33 8.54 -2.11 41.38
N LYS A 34 7.87 -1.01 41.75
CA LYS A 34 6.55 -0.65 41.24
C LYS A 34 6.69 -0.66 39.72
N ARG A 35 6.02 -1.59 39.03
CA ARG A 35 5.69 -1.44 37.61
C ARG A 35 5.11 -0.04 37.48
N GLN A 36 5.76 0.83 36.72
CA GLN A 36 5.13 2.07 36.28
C GLN A 36 3.89 1.63 35.49
N SER A 37 2.72 1.73 36.09
CA SER A 37 1.47 1.61 35.36
C SER A 37 1.45 2.79 34.40
N VAL A 38 1.80 2.55 33.13
CA VAL A 38 1.57 3.52 32.07
C VAL A 38 0.10 3.90 32.17
N SER A 39 -0.18 5.16 32.53
CA SER A 39 -1.53 5.66 32.73
C SER A 39 -2.32 5.45 31.44
N ARG A 40 -3.51 4.83 31.51
CA ARG A 40 -4.42 4.68 30.37
C ARG A 40 -4.97 6.06 29.98
N THR A 41 -4.17 6.87 29.32
CA THR A 41 -4.56 8.23 28.91
C THR A 41 -5.05 8.24 27.47
N CYS A 42 -5.96 9.16 27.20
CA CYS A 42 -6.39 9.52 25.86
C CYS A 42 -6.37 11.03 25.73
N VAL A 43 -6.21 11.50 24.50
CA VAL A 43 -6.30 12.91 24.14
C VAL A 43 -7.72 13.14 23.63
N HIS A 44 -8.38 14.15 24.18
CA HIS A 44 -9.68 14.61 23.73
C HIS A 44 -9.55 16.04 23.20
N GLU A 45 -10.04 16.26 21.99
CA GLU A 45 -10.14 17.58 21.37
C GLU A 45 -11.53 17.71 20.74
N VAL A 46 -11.98 18.93 20.51
CA VAL A 46 -13.26 19.18 19.86
C VAL A 46 -13.15 20.32 18.85
N ALA A 47 -13.63 20.07 17.64
CA ALA A 47 -13.83 21.12 16.65
C ALA A 47 -15.26 21.65 16.77
N VAL A 48 -15.41 22.94 17.08
CA VAL A 48 -16.72 23.60 17.25
C VAL A 48 -16.97 24.64 16.17
N PRO A 49 -18.22 24.81 15.71
CA PRO A 49 -18.56 25.90 14.79
C PRO A 49 -18.30 27.27 15.43
N LYS A 50 -18.05 28.28 14.59
CA LYS A 50 -17.98 29.67 15.07
C LYS A 50 -19.32 30.03 15.73
N ASP A 51 -19.24 30.66 16.90
CA ASP A 51 -20.39 31.07 17.73
C ASP A 51 -21.22 29.93 18.34
N TYR A 52 -20.66 28.71 18.41
CA TYR A 52 -21.31 27.58 19.08
C TYR A 52 -21.35 27.79 20.61
N THR A 53 -22.56 27.69 21.19
CA THR A 53 -22.77 27.67 22.64
C THR A 53 -23.47 26.37 23.03
N SER A 54 -22.87 25.64 23.97
CA SER A 54 -23.46 24.39 24.48
C SER A 54 -24.70 24.72 25.31
N SER A 55 -25.84 24.15 24.92
CA SER A 55 -27.10 24.21 25.70
C SER A 55 -27.30 22.99 26.61
N LYS A 56 -26.32 22.09 26.68
CA LYS A 56 -26.40 20.84 27.44
C LYS A 56 -26.14 21.09 28.94
N ASN A 57 -26.87 20.36 29.78
CA ASN A 57 -26.70 20.44 31.23
C ASN A 57 -25.36 19.80 31.64
N GLU A 58 -24.42 20.63 32.08
CA GLU A 58 -23.06 20.21 32.46
C GLU A 58 -23.04 19.20 33.62
N SER A 59 -24.05 19.20 34.51
CA SER A 59 -24.09 18.22 35.61
C SER A 59 -24.33 16.78 35.14
N VAL A 60 -24.96 16.63 33.97
CA VAL A 60 -25.30 15.32 33.39
C VAL A 60 -24.34 14.94 32.28
N TYR A 61 -23.94 15.92 31.46
CA TYR A 61 -23.23 15.72 30.19
C TYR A 61 -21.77 16.24 30.19
N GLY A 62 -21.29 16.77 31.32
CA GLY A 62 -19.99 17.42 31.39
C GLY A 62 -19.89 18.67 30.54
N THR A 63 -18.67 19.21 30.42
CA THR A 63 -18.38 20.35 29.54
C THR A 63 -18.04 19.86 28.13
N LEU A 64 -17.86 20.79 27.19
CA LEU A 64 -17.34 20.44 25.86
C LEU A 64 -15.87 20.00 25.89
N GLU A 65 -15.08 20.48 26.85
CA GLU A 65 -13.66 20.14 26.99
C GLU A 65 -13.46 18.82 27.74
N ASP A 66 -14.34 18.54 28.70
CA ASP A 66 -14.34 17.33 29.53
C ASP A 66 -15.74 16.68 29.55
N PRO A 67 -16.13 16.01 28.44
CA PRO A 67 -17.43 15.36 28.36
C PRO A 67 -17.48 14.15 29.28
N SER A 68 -18.55 14.08 30.07
CA SER A 68 -18.84 12.95 30.97
C SER A 68 -20.33 12.65 30.94
N TYR A 69 -20.74 11.45 31.32
CA TYR A 69 -22.15 11.09 31.33
C TYR A 69 -22.55 10.35 32.60
N ASN A 70 -23.46 10.96 33.36
CA ASN A 70 -23.98 10.43 34.63
C ASN A 70 -25.44 9.96 34.54
N GLY A 71 -25.99 9.90 33.32
CA GLY A 71 -27.38 9.49 33.07
C GLY A 71 -27.57 7.97 32.92
N LYS A 72 -28.73 7.58 32.39
CA LYS A 72 -29.05 6.17 32.13
C LYS A 72 -28.41 5.73 30.81
N MET A 73 -27.36 4.91 30.91
CA MET A 73 -26.66 4.34 29.75
C MET A 73 -27.62 3.59 28.80
N ALA A 74 -27.42 3.76 27.49
CA ALA A 74 -28.17 3.03 26.46
C ALA A 74 -27.81 1.54 26.43
N LYS A 75 -26.57 1.19 26.78
CA LYS A 75 -26.06 -0.18 26.85
C LYS A 75 -25.10 -0.35 28.02
N SER A 76 -25.17 -1.50 28.69
CA SER A 76 -24.23 -1.92 29.74
C SER A 76 -23.26 -2.97 29.20
N TYR A 77 -22.01 -2.93 29.66
CA TYR A 77 -20.97 -3.88 29.28
C TYR A 77 -20.55 -4.76 30.47
N LEU A 78 -20.09 -5.97 30.19
CA LEU A 78 -19.54 -6.89 31.21
C LEU A 78 -18.12 -6.51 31.67
N PHE A 79 -17.56 -5.44 31.11
CA PHE A 79 -16.24 -4.90 31.41
C PHE A 79 -16.34 -3.39 31.65
N GLU A 80 -15.37 -2.87 32.39
CA GLU A 80 -15.23 -1.42 32.57
C GLU A 80 -14.74 -0.79 31.27
N LEU A 81 -15.42 0.28 30.83
CA LEU A 81 -15.03 1.04 29.65
C LEU A 81 -13.67 1.70 29.90
N ASP A 82 -12.74 1.54 28.95
CA ASP A 82 -11.48 2.29 28.99
C ASP A 82 -11.77 3.80 28.85
N PRO A 83 -10.88 4.69 29.35
CA PRO A 83 -11.16 6.13 29.38
C PRO A 83 -11.58 6.73 28.03
N PHE A 84 -10.94 6.31 26.94
CA PHE A 84 -11.29 6.76 25.60
C PHE A 84 -12.70 6.29 25.15
N GLN A 85 -13.14 5.11 25.59
CA GLN A 85 -14.48 4.59 25.30
C GLN A 85 -15.53 5.37 26.10
N SER A 86 -15.25 5.64 27.38
CA SER A 86 -16.14 6.41 28.26
C SER A 86 -16.36 7.83 27.73
N ILE A 87 -15.29 8.52 27.34
CA ILE A 87 -15.35 9.87 26.73
C ILE A 87 -16.13 9.83 25.42
N ALA A 88 -15.84 8.87 24.53
CA ALA A 88 -16.56 8.76 23.26
C ALA A 88 -18.06 8.52 23.47
N VAL A 89 -18.43 7.66 24.44
CA VAL A 89 -19.83 7.42 24.82
C VAL A 89 -20.47 8.69 25.40
N ALA A 90 -19.75 9.48 26.19
CA ALA A 90 -20.25 10.75 26.68
C ALA A 90 -20.54 11.74 25.53
N CYS A 91 -19.68 11.81 24.52
CA CYS A 91 -19.94 12.59 23.29
C CYS A 91 -21.20 12.12 22.56
N LEU A 92 -21.44 10.79 22.48
CA LEU A 92 -22.65 10.24 21.87
C LEU A 92 -23.91 10.66 22.62
N GLU A 93 -23.91 10.57 23.96
CA GLU A 93 -25.05 10.99 24.78
C GLU A 93 -25.31 12.50 24.71
N ARG A 94 -24.28 13.30 24.40
CA ARG A 94 -24.44 14.73 24.07
C ARG A 94 -25.11 14.96 22.70
N ASN A 95 -25.27 13.92 21.88
CA ASN A 95 -25.77 13.96 20.52
C ASN A 95 -24.86 14.76 19.57
N GLU A 96 -23.54 14.59 19.74
CA GLU A 96 -22.48 15.26 18.99
C GLU A 96 -21.66 14.22 18.20
N SER A 97 -21.11 14.61 17.03
CA SER A 97 -20.34 13.66 16.20
C SER A 97 -18.98 13.39 16.83
N VAL A 98 -18.43 12.19 16.63
CA VAL A 98 -17.16 11.78 17.26
C VAL A 98 -16.29 10.96 16.31
N LEU A 99 -15.00 11.30 16.26
CA LEU A 99 -13.93 10.51 15.65
C LEU A 99 -13.14 9.80 16.76
N VAL A 100 -13.15 8.47 16.73
CA VAL A 100 -12.33 7.62 17.60
C VAL A 100 -11.13 7.11 16.80
N SER A 101 -9.94 7.61 17.11
CA SER A 101 -8.68 7.19 16.50
C SER A 101 -7.87 6.38 17.52
N ALA A 102 -7.85 5.07 17.32
CA ALA A 102 -7.19 4.13 18.22
C ALA A 102 -6.75 2.86 17.47
N HIS A 103 -5.81 2.10 18.03
CA HIS A 103 -5.44 0.81 17.46
C HIS A 103 -6.65 -0.15 17.33
N THR A 104 -6.62 -1.08 16.38
CA THR A 104 -7.72 -2.05 16.15
C THR A 104 -8.01 -2.89 17.40
N SER A 105 -6.98 -3.24 18.17
CA SER A 105 -7.12 -3.99 19.43
C SER A 105 -7.63 -3.16 20.62
N ALA A 106 -7.83 -1.85 20.48
CA ALA A 106 -8.28 -0.99 21.56
C ALA A 106 -9.75 -1.23 21.96
N GLY A 107 -10.56 -1.82 21.07
CA GLY A 107 -11.98 -2.09 21.34
C GLY A 107 -12.93 -0.99 20.86
N LYS A 108 -12.68 -0.42 19.68
CA LYS A 108 -13.54 0.61 19.05
C LYS A 108 -14.98 0.16 18.84
N THR A 109 -15.22 -1.14 18.64
CA THR A 109 -16.54 -1.74 18.43
C THR A 109 -17.53 -1.38 19.53
N ALA A 110 -17.07 -1.28 20.79
CA ALA A 110 -17.94 -0.92 21.91
C ALA A 110 -18.63 0.44 21.69
N VAL A 111 -17.93 1.43 21.11
CA VAL A 111 -18.48 2.75 20.82
C VAL A 111 -19.56 2.68 19.72
N ALA A 112 -19.34 1.88 18.68
CA ALA A 112 -20.34 1.68 17.62
C ALA A 112 -21.60 0.98 18.15
N GLU A 113 -21.43 -0.08 18.95
CA GLU A 113 -22.56 -0.78 19.60
C GLU A 113 -23.36 0.16 20.49
N TYR A 114 -22.69 1.08 21.19
CA TYR A 114 -23.36 2.09 22.01
C TYR A 114 -24.24 3.01 21.16
N ALA A 115 -23.72 3.52 20.04
CA ALA A 115 -24.48 4.37 19.13
C ALA A 115 -25.72 3.66 18.54
N ILE A 116 -25.59 2.36 18.23
CA ILE A 116 -26.71 1.53 17.78
C ILE A 116 -27.76 1.38 18.89
N ALA A 117 -27.34 1.00 20.10
CA ALA A 117 -28.23 0.85 21.25
C ALA A 117 -28.95 2.16 21.61
N MET A 118 -28.25 3.29 21.52
CA MET A 118 -28.81 4.62 21.72
C MET A 118 -29.86 4.95 20.66
N SER A 119 -29.60 4.65 19.38
CA SER A 119 -30.57 4.85 18.30
C SER A 119 -31.83 4.01 18.53
N PHE A 120 -31.69 2.76 18.99
CA PHE A 120 -32.83 1.90 19.32
C PHE A 120 -33.63 2.42 20.53
N ARG A 121 -32.94 2.95 21.57
CA ARG A 121 -33.59 3.60 22.72
C ARG A 121 -34.48 4.77 22.28
N GLU A 122 -34.01 5.57 21.33
CA GLU A 122 -34.72 6.74 20.79
C GLU A 122 -35.67 6.41 19.61
N LYS A 123 -35.79 5.13 19.22
CA LYS A 123 -36.59 4.66 18.08
C LYS A 123 -36.20 5.32 16.74
N GLN A 124 -34.90 5.47 16.53
CA GLN A 124 -34.29 6.03 15.32
C GLN A 124 -33.57 4.94 14.52
N ARG A 125 -33.38 5.18 13.21
CA ARG A 125 -32.56 4.29 12.38
C ARG A 125 -31.09 4.67 12.45
N VAL A 126 -30.24 3.66 12.30
CA VAL A 126 -28.78 3.79 12.29
C VAL A 126 -28.20 3.01 11.11
N ILE A 127 -27.21 3.59 10.47
CA ILE A 127 -26.46 2.94 9.39
C ILE A 127 -25.05 2.62 9.88
N TYR A 128 -24.63 1.38 9.71
CA TYR A 128 -23.24 0.95 9.88
C TYR A 128 -22.60 0.74 8.51
N THR A 129 -21.60 1.53 8.18
CA THR A 129 -20.85 1.40 6.93
C THR A 129 -19.49 0.75 7.15
N SER A 130 -19.08 -0.10 6.22
CA SER A 130 -17.75 -0.69 6.21
C SER A 130 -17.11 -0.68 4.81
N PRO A 131 -15.77 -0.66 4.71
CA PRO A 131 -15.07 -0.61 3.44
C PRO A 131 -15.17 -1.90 2.62
N LEU A 132 -15.55 -3.04 3.18
CA LEU A 132 -15.46 -4.33 2.49
C LEU A 132 -16.74 -5.14 2.63
N LYS A 133 -17.17 -5.81 1.56
CA LYS A 133 -18.35 -6.71 1.58
C LYS A 133 -18.19 -7.81 2.64
N ALA A 134 -17.01 -8.44 2.70
CA ALA A 134 -16.72 -9.46 3.72
C ALA A 134 -16.82 -8.94 5.17
N LEU A 135 -16.36 -7.71 5.42
CA LEU A 135 -16.48 -7.08 6.73
C LEU A 135 -17.95 -6.74 7.05
N SER A 136 -18.71 -6.29 6.05
CA SER A 136 -20.15 -6.04 6.19
C SER A 136 -20.89 -7.33 6.61
N ASN A 137 -20.57 -8.47 5.99
CA ASN A 137 -21.17 -9.76 6.34
C ASN A 137 -20.81 -10.19 7.76
N GLN A 138 -19.53 -10.06 8.15
CA GLN A 138 -19.10 -10.36 9.52
C GLN A 138 -19.83 -9.46 10.53
N LYS A 139 -19.89 -8.14 10.27
CA LYS A 139 -20.53 -7.17 11.17
C LYS A 139 -22.03 -7.37 11.24
N TYR A 140 -22.67 -7.74 10.15
CA TYR A 140 -24.07 -8.14 10.17
C TYR A 140 -24.29 -9.33 11.10
N ARG A 141 -23.47 -10.38 11.04
CA ARG A 141 -23.58 -11.54 11.94
C ARG A 141 -23.33 -11.16 13.40
N GLU A 142 -22.27 -10.41 13.69
CA GLU A 142 -21.95 -9.94 15.05
C GLU A 142 -23.09 -9.08 15.63
N LEU A 143 -23.59 -8.12 14.86
CA LEU A 143 -24.66 -7.22 15.29
C LEU A 143 -26.02 -7.93 15.37
N SER A 144 -26.29 -8.92 14.52
CA SER A 144 -27.55 -9.69 14.57
C SER A 144 -27.59 -10.66 15.76
N GLN A 145 -26.42 -11.06 16.29
CA GLN A 145 -26.34 -11.82 17.54
C GLN A 145 -26.59 -10.93 18.76
N GLU A 146 -26.18 -9.67 18.67
CA GLU A 146 -26.30 -8.68 19.76
C GLU A 146 -27.65 -7.95 19.77
N PHE A 147 -28.21 -7.67 18.59
CA PHE A 147 -29.41 -6.88 18.38
C PHE A 147 -30.41 -7.64 17.49
N SER A 148 -31.71 -7.50 17.77
CA SER A 148 -32.74 -8.27 17.07
C SER A 148 -33.18 -7.70 15.72
N ASP A 149 -32.92 -6.41 15.44
CA ASP A 149 -33.45 -5.70 14.26
C ASP A 149 -32.31 -5.13 13.40
N VAL A 150 -31.62 -6.03 12.70
CA VAL A 150 -30.46 -5.73 11.86
C VAL A 150 -30.70 -6.22 10.43
N GLY A 151 -30.38 -5.38 9.44
CA GLY A 151 -30.41 -5.68 8.02
C GLY A 151 -29.03 -5.55 7.38
N LEU A 152 -28.88 -6.09 6.18
CA LEU A 152 -27.66 -6.06 5.38
C LEU A 152 -27.97 -5.56 3.96
N MET A 153 -27.23 -4.56 3.48
CA MET A 153 -27.30 -4.10 2.10
C MET A 153 -25.90 -4.01 1.50
N THR A 154 -25.57 -4.96 0.63
CA THR A 154 -24.33 -4.96 -0.16
C THR A 154 -24.68 -5.01 -1.64
N GLY A 155 -23.71 -4.79 -2.52
CA GLY A 155 -23.92 -4.95 -3.97
C GLY A 155 -24.34 -6.38 -4.38
N ASP A 156 -24.07 -7.39 -3.54
CA ASP A 156 -24.36 -8.80 -3.86
C ASP A 156 -25.64 -9.32 -3.19
N VAL A 157 -25.93 -8.86 -1.96
CA VAL A 157 -26.99 -9.39 -1.11
C VAL A 157 -27.69 -8.27 -0.37
N THR A 158 -29.03 -8.32 -0.35
CA THR A 158 -29.89 -7.45 0.46
C THR A 158 -30.79 -8.30 1.37
N LEU A 159 -30.65 -8.15 2.69
CA LEU A 159 -31.44 -8.82 3.73
C LEU A 159 -32.09 -7.77 4.63
N SER A 160 -33.40 -7.92 4.89
CA SER A 160 -34.16 -7.08 5.82
C SER A 160 -33.91 -5.56 5.64
N PRO A 161 -34.15 -4.96 4.45
CA PRO A 161 -33.85 -3.55 4.17
C PRO A 161 -34.68 -2.55 5.01
N ASN A 162 -35.75 -3.04 5.65
CA ASN A 162 -36.61 -2.25 6.53
C ASN A 162 -36.17 -2.27 8.01
N ALA A 163 -35.06 -2.93 8.34
CA ALA A 163 -34.54 -3.00 9.71
C ALA A 163 -34.11 -1.63 10.26
N SER A 164 -34.16 -1.45 11.58
CA SER A 164 -33.74 -0.21 12.25
C SER A 164 -32.23 0.01 12.17
N CYS A 165 -31.42 -1.05 12.25
CA CYS A 165 -29.98 -1.01 12.01
C CYS A 165 -29.66 -1.60 10.64
N LEU A 166 -29.05 -0.82 9.75
CA LEU A 166 -28.63 -1.30 8.42
C LEU A 166 -27.11 -1.36 8.33
N VAL A 167 -26.57 -2.56 8.15
CA VAL A 167 -25.16 -2.77 7.79
C VAL A 167 -25.04 -2.70 6.28
N MET A 168 -24.15 -1.84 5.76
CA MET A 168 -23.97 -1.69 4.31
C MET A 168 -22.54 -1.32 3.91
N THR A 169 -22.23 -1.41 2.63
CA THR A 169 -20.97 -0.84 2.10
C THR A 169 -21.14 0.66 1.84
N THR A 170 -20.02 1.40 1.85
CA THR A 170 -20.02 2.84 1.61
C THR A 170 -20.59 3.20 0.23
N GLU A 171 -20.36 2.35 -0.79
CA GLU A 171 -20.92 2.53 -2.14
C GLU A 171 -22.45 2.51 -2.15
N ILE A 172 -23.07 1.64 -1.36
CA ILE A 172 -24.54 1.54 -1.25
C ILE A 172 -25.08 2.81 -0.59
N LEU A 173 -24.46 3.28 0.50
CA LEU A 173 -24.83 4.55 1.13
C LEU A 173 -24.73 5.72 0.14
N ARG A 174 -23.62 5.81 -0.60
CA ARG A 174 -23.43 6.85 -1.63
C ARG A 174 -24.54 6.80 -2.69
N GLY A 175 -24.86 5.61 -3.20
CA GLY A 175 -25.93 5.43 -4.17
C GLY A 175 -27.30 5.84 -3.63
N MET A 176 -27.60 5.54 -2.37
CA MET A 176 -28.84 5.98 -1.70
C MET A 176 -28.91 7.50 -1.56
N LEU A 177 -27.78 8.16 -1.28
CA LEU A 177 -27.69 9.62 -1.19
C LEU A 177 -27.88 10.29 -2.56
N TYR A 178 -27.28 9.74 -3.63
CA TYR A 178 -27.51 10.24 -4.99
C TYR A 178 -28.96 10.09 -5.44
N ARG A 179 -29.61 8.97 -5.10
CA ARG A 179 -31.01 8.69 -5.45
C ARG A 179 -32.04 9.39 -4.55
N GLY A 180 -31.61 10.01 -3.44
CA GLY A 180 -32.51 10.63 -2.48
C GLY A 180 -33.44 9.63 -1.77
N SER A 181 -32.92 8.46 -1.40
CA SER A 181 -33.69 7.39 -0.74
C SER A 181 -34.42 7.89 0.52
N GLU A 182 -35.69 7.49 0.68
CA GLU A 182 -36.49 7.87 1.85
C GLU A 182 -35.94 7.35 3.17
N VAL A 183 -35.21 6.22 3.14
CA VAL A 183 -34.54 5.63 4.30
C VAL A 183 -33.64 6.65 5.00
N ILE A 184 -32.96 7.53 4.24
CA ILE A 184 -32.04 8.54 4.79
C ILE A 184 -32.76 9.56 5.68
N LYS A 185 -34.06 9.80 5.48
CA LYS A 185 -34.85 10.75 6.28
C LYS A 185 -35.08 10.26 7.72
N GLU A 186 -35.01 8.94 7.94
CA GLU A 186 -35.26 8.29 9.24
C GLU A 186 -33.96 8.03 10.04
N VAL A 187 -32.81 8.25 9.40
CA VAL A 187 -31.49 7.94 9.98
C VAL A 187 -31.04 9.10 10.86
N ALA A 188 -30.70 8.78 12.12
CA ALA A 188 -30.11 9.74 13.04
C ALA A 188 -28.59 9.63 13.11
N TRP A 189 -28.06 8.42 12.95
CA TRP A 189 -26.64 8.12 13.11
C TRP A 189 -26.08 7.32 11.92
N VAL A 190 -24.90 7.72 11.46
CA VAL A 190 -24.10 6.95 10.51
C VAL A 190 -22.75 6.63 11.14
N ILE A 191 -22.44 5.35 11.22
CA ILE A 191 -21.18 4.82 11.72
C ILE A 191 -20.28 4.51 10.52
N PHE A 192 -19.13 5.15 10.46
CA PHE A 192 -18.09 4.97 9.45
C PHE A 192 -16.95 4.15 10.03
N ASP A 193 -16.97 2.84 9.78
CA ASP A 193 -15.91 1.94 10.24
C ASP A 193 -14.67 2.01 9.33
N GLU A 194 -13.49 1.97 9.93
CA GLU A 194 -12.20 2.06 9.24
C GLU A 194 -12.07 3.29 8.29
N ILE A 195 -12.50 4.48 8.72
CA ILE A 195 -12.53 5.72 7.90
C ILE A 195 -11.19 6.10 7.24
N HIS A 196 -10.06 5.64 7.79
CA HIS A 196 -8.73 5.82 7.19
C HIS A 196 -8.58 5.14 5.82
N TYR A 197 -9.53 4.31 5.38
CA TYR A 197 -9.64 3.85 3.99
C TYR A 197 -9.91 4.96 2.99
N MET A 198 -10.31 6.15 3.44
CA MET A 198 -10.44 7.33 2.56
C MET A 198 -9.12 7.70 1.87
N LYS A 199 -7.96 7.22 2.34
CA LYS A 199 -6.66 7.35 1.65
C LYS A 199 -6.54 6.49 0.38
N ASP A 200 -7.47 5.57 0.14
CA ASP A 200 -7.44 4.70 -1.03
C ASP A 200 -7.58 5.53 -2.31
N ARG A 201 -6.72 5.26 -3.30
CA ARG A 201 -6.65 6.06 -4.54
C ARG A 201 -7.91 5.91 -5.40
N GLU A 202 -8.56 4.76 -5.36
CA GLU A 202 -9.70 4.46 -6.22
C GLU A 202 -11.03 4.73 -5.52
N ARG A 203 -11.14 4.31 -4.26
CA ARG A 203 -12.38 4.29 -3.47
C ARG A 203 -12.47 5.43 -2.46
N GLY A 204 -11.39 6.20 -2.22
CA GLY A 204 -11.39 7.31 -1.26
C GLY A 204 -12.47 8.36 -1.54
N VAL A 205 -12.70 8.66 -2.82
CA VAL A 205 -13.75 9.59 -3.26
C VAL A 205 -15.17 9.18 -2.81
N VAL A 206 -15.45 7.88 -2.71
CA VAL A 206 -16.76 7.36 -2.29
C VAL A 206 -17.09 7.78 -0.86
N TRP A 207 -16.09 7.73 0.03
CA TRP A 207 -16.22 8.12 1.43
C TRP A 207 -16.46 9.62 1.57
N GLU A 208 -15.64 10.40 0.87
CA GLU A 208 -15.68 11.86 0.91
C GLU A 208 -17.01 12.40 0.37
N GLU A 209 -17.47 11.87 -0.77
CA GLU A 209 -18.79 12.19 -1.34
C GLU A 209 -19.93 11.80 -0.39
N SER A 210 -19.88 10.60 0.20
CA SER A 210 -20.91 10.15 1.14
C SER A 210 -21.04 11.11 2.32
N ILE A 211 -19.92 11.57 2.89
CA ILE A 211 -19.90 12.53 4.00
C ILE A 211 -20.45 13.88 3.53
N ILE A 212 -20.00 14.41 2.39
CA ILE A 212 -20.46 15.71 1.86
C ILE A 212 -21.98 15.73 1.65
N PHE A 213 -22.57 14.64 1.16
CA PHE A 213 -24.01 14.57 0.89
C PHE A 213 -24.87 14.22 2.10
N LEU A 214 -24.28 13.85 3.24
CA LEU A 214 -25.06 13.55 4.44
C LEU A 214 -25.82 14.80 4.91
N PRO A 215 -27.14 14.69 5.19
CA PRO A 215 -27.90 15.79 5.77
C PRO A 215 -27.29 16.27 7.10
N PRO A 216 -27.20 17.59 7.36
CA PRO A 216 -26.60 18.13 8.60
C PRO A 216 -27.27 17.69 9.91
N ALA A 217 -28.51 17.19 9.85
CA ALA A 217 -29.21 16.65 11.00
C ALA A 217 -28.60 15.32 11.50
N ILE A 218 -27.98 14.55 10.60
CA ILE A 218 -27.39 13.24 10.90
C ILE A 218 -26.07 13.42 11.66
N LYS A 219 -25.91 12.64 12.72
CA LYS A 219 -24.67 12.56 13.51
C LYS A 219 -23.79 11.42 13.04
N MET A 220 -22.49 11.57 13.20
CA MET A 220 -21.51 10.63 12.66
C MET A 220 -20.60 10.08 13.75
N VAL A 221 -20.34 8.78 13.65
CA VAL A 221 -19.31 8.09 14.45
C VAL A 221 -18.25 7.59 13.49
N PHE A 222 -17.05 8.13 13.57
CA PHE A 222 -15.92 7.71 12.75
C PHE A 222 -14.99 6.81 13.56
N LEU A 223 -14.77 5.59 13.11
CA LEU A 223 -13.83 4.66 13.73
C LEU A 223 -12.58 4.54 12.86
N SER A 224 -11.41 4.81 13.43
CA SER A 224 -10.16 4.77 12.68
C SER A 224 -9.04 4.08 13.44
N ALA A 225 -8.07 3.53 12.69
CA ALA A 225 -6.71 3.37 13.17
C ALA A 225 -6.11 4.74 13.57
N THR A 226 -4.98 4.69 14.29
CA THR A 226 -4.20 5.87 14.69
C THR A 226 -3.77 6.68 13.46
N MET A 227 -4.07 7.98 13.44
CA MET A 227 -3.68 8.92 12.38
C MET A 227 -3.15 10.22 12.99
N SER A 228 -2.20 10.87 12.32
CA SER A 228 -1.51 12.05 12.88
C SER A 228 -2.28 13.37 12.73
N ASN A 229 -3.31 13.44 11.89
CA ASN A 229 -4.08 14.66 11.60
C ASN A 229 -5.57 14.52 11.92
N ALA A 230 -5.93 13.75 12.96
CA ALA A 230 -7.32 13.51 13.36
C ALA A 230 -8.11 14.83 13.62
N THR A 231 -7.47 15.83 14.24
CA THR A 231 -8.03 17.16 14.49
C THR A 231 -8.40 17.89 13.19
N GLN A 232 -7.54 17.81 12.17
CA GLN A 232 -7.81 18.41 10.86
C GLN A 232 -9.05 17.77 10.21
N PHE A 233 -9.23 16.46 10.37
CA PHE A 233 -10.44 15.77 9.88
C PHE A 233 -11.70 16.26 10.63
N ALA A 234 -11.66 16.34 11.95
CA ALA A 234 -12.81 16.82 12.73
C ALA A 234 -13.18 18.28 12.41
N GLU A 235 -12.19 19.15 12.18
CA GLU A 235 -12.43 20.52 11.72
C GLU A 235 -13.10 20.56 10.34
N TRP A 236 -12.74 19.66 9.42
CA TRP A 236 -13.41 19.55 8.12
C TRP A 236 -14.89 19.17 8.29
N ILE A 237 -15.18 18.14 9.10
CA ILE A 237 -16.56 17.72 9.42
C ILE A 237 -17.36 18.87 10.06
N CYS A 238 -16.74 19.56 11.02
CA CYS A 238 -17.33 20.71 11.69
C CYS A 238 -17.62 21.86 10.72
N ASN A 239 -16.68 22.17 9.82
CA ASN A 239 -16.87 23.19 8.80
C ASN A 239 -17.95 22.78 7.79
N LEU A 240 -18.05 21.51 7.43
CA LEU A 240 -18.99 20.99 6.46
C LEU A 240 -20.43 20.98 6.98
N HIS A 241 -20.67 20.33 8.12
CA HIS A 241 -22.02 20.12 8.67
C HIS A 241 -22.44 21.13 9.73
N LYS A 242 -21.56 22.08 10.08
CA LYS A 242 -21.81 23.13 11.09
C LYS A 242 -22.25 22.57 12.44
N GLN A 243 -21.60 21.48 12.87
CA GLN A 243 -21.85 20.81 14.15
C GLN A 243 -20.54 20.46 14.86
N PRO A 244 -20.54 20.36 16.20
CA PRO A 244 -19.37 19.88 16.93
C PRO A 244 -18.94 18.48 16.47
N CYS A 245 -17.63 18.31 16.32
CA CYS A 245 -17.01 17.03 16.04
C CYS A 245 -15.87 16.79 17.03
N HIS A 246 -16.04 15.79 17.89
CA HIS A 246 -15.06 15.39 18.89
C HIS A 246 -13.98 14.50 18.29
N VAL A 247 -12.78 14.59 18.80
CA VAL A 247 -11.66 13.69 18.52
C VAL A 247 -11.27 13.03 19.81
N VAL A 248 -11.36 11.71 19.84
CA VAL A 248 -10.85 10.88 20.92
C VAL A 248 -9.72 10.04 20.38
N TYR A 249 -8.50 10.38 20.78
CA TYR A 249 -7.27 9.76 20.30
C TYR A 249 -6.58 8.99 21.42
N THR A 250 -6.08 7.79 21.11
CA THR A 250 -5.20 7.07 22.01
C THR A 250 -4.21 6.18 21.25
N ASP A 251 -2.93 6.31 21.63
CA ASP A 251 -1.85 5.39 21.23
C ASP A 251 -1.70 4.22 22.22
N PHE A 252 -2.53 4.17 23.27
CA PHE A 252 -2.46 3.10 24.23
C PHE A 252 -2.83 1.77 23.58
N ARG A 253 -1.90 0.82 23.66
CA ARG A 253 -2.11 -0.55 23.23
C ARG A 253 -2.33 -1.46 24.45
N PRO A 254 -3.45 -2.21 24.52
CA PRO A 254 -3.71 -3.11 25.65
C PRO A 254 -2.64 -4.20 25.86
N THR A 255 -2.02 -4.66 24.76
CA THR A 255 -0.96 -5.67 24.78
C THR A 255 0.30 -5.09 24.11
N PRO A 256 1.38 -4.80 24.86
CA PRO A 256 2.59 -4.18 24.30
C PRO A 256 3.29 -5.09 23.28
N LEU A 257 4.04 -4.50 22.36
CA LEU A 257 4.75 -5.23 21.30
C LEU A 257 6.26 -5.31 21.57
N GLN A 258 6.86 -6.40 21.14
CA GLN A 258 8.32 -6.55 21.04
C GLN A 258 8.68 -6.85 19.59
N HIS A 259 9.64 -6.10 19.04
CA HIS A 259 10.05 -6.23 17.64
C HIS A 259 11.40 -6.91 17.57
N TYR A 260 11.41 -8.08 16.96
CA TYR A 260 12.58 -8.90 16.70
C TYR A 260 12.91 -8.87 15.21
N VAL A 261 14.19 -8.98 14.90
CA VAL A 261 14.68 -9.13 13.54
C VAL A 261 15.34 -10.50 13.39
N PHE A 262 15.02 -11.16 12.28
CA PHE A 262 15.65 -12.39 11.82
C PHE A 262 16.50 -12.10 10.57
N PRO A 263 17.83 -12.21 10.63
CA PRO A 263 18.67 -12.06 9.45
C PRO A 263 18.51 -13.28 8.54
N MET A 264 18.17 -13.08 7.26
CA MET A 264 18.05 -14.19 6.31
C MET A 264 19.36 -14.97 6.19
N GLY A 265 19.27 -16.30 6.15
CA GLY A 265 20.39 -17.25 6.28
C GLY A 265 20.90 -17.46 7.71
N GLY A 266 20.41 -16.68 8.69
CA GLY A 266 20.83 -16.72 10.09
C GLY A 266 20.15 -17.81 10.92
N THR A 267 20.43 -17.78 12.22
CA THR A 267 19.92 -18.75 13.20
C THR A 267 19.29 -18.12 14.44
N GLY A 268 19.41 -16.80 14.63
CA GLY A 268 19.01 -16.10 15.86
C GLY A 268 18.03 -14.95 15.62
N LEU A 269 17.24 -14.63 16.66
CA LEU A 269 16.40 -13.44 16.73
C LEU A 269 17.09 -12.34 17.53
N TYR A 270 17.00 -11.10 17.04
CA TYR A 270 17.59 -9.93 17.67
C TYR A 270 16.48 -8.96 18.06
N LEU A 271 16.31 -8.68 19.36
CA LEU A 271 15.35 -7.68 19.82
C LEU A 271 15.84 -6.29 19.40
N VAL A 272 15.11 -5.63 18.50
CA VAL A 272 15.45 -4.28 18.02
C VAL A 272 14.59 -3.19 18.65
N VAL A 273 13.36 -3.49 19.09
CA VAL A 273 12.51 -2.56 19.84
C VAL A 273 11.85 -3.32 20.98
N ASP A 274 11.96 -2.79 22.19
CA ASP A 274 11.35 -3.36 23.39
C ASP A 274 9.92 -2.85 23.62
N GLU A 275 9.29 -3.34 24.69
CA GLU A 275 7.92 -3.00 25.09
C GLU A 275 7.70 -1.54 25.52
N ASN A 276 8.79 -0.76 25.68
CA ASN A 276 8.76 0.66 25.99
C ASN A 276 9.11 1.52 24.75
N GLU A 277 9.00 0.93 23.55
CA GLU A 277 9.25 1.56 22.26
C GLU A 277 10.70 2.08 22.10
N GLN A 278 11.66 1.47 22.81
CA GLN A 278 13.08 1.87 22.73
C GLN A 278 13.85 1.03 21.71
N PHE A 279 14.44 1.70 20.72
CA PHE A 279 15.29 1.06 19.70
C PHE A 279 16.66 0.65 20.27
N LYS A 280 17.06 -0.62 20.05
CA LYS A 280 18.32 -1.20 20.53
C LYS A 280 19.36 -1.25 19.42
N GLU A 281 20.04 -0.12 19.18
CA GLU A 281 21.05 0.03 18.13
C GLU A 281 22.17 -1.02 18.23
N GLY A 282 22.65 -1.31 19.44
CA GLY A 282 23.68 -2.34 19.66
C GLY A 282 23.28 -3.75 19.23
N ASN A 283 21.99 -4.09 19.24
CA ASN A 283 21.50 -5.37 18.73
C ASN A 283 21.43 -5.38 17.20
N PHE A 284 21.11 -4.23 16.59
CA PHE A 284 21.11 -4.07 15.14
C PHE A 284 22.54 -4.21 14.57
N VAL A 285 23.53 -3.62 15.24
CA VAL A 285 24.96 -3.77 14.87
C VAL A 285 25.41 -5.23 14.92
N LYS A 286 25.11 -5.95 16.00
CA LYS A 286 25.42 -7.39 16.13
C LYS A 286 24.76 -8.23 15.03
N LEU A 287 23.57 -7.83 14.61
CA LEU A 287 22.88 -8.45 13.49
C LEU A 287 23.63 -8.22 12.17
N GLN A 288 24.13 -7.01 11.90
CA GLN A 288 24.90 -6.74 10.68
C GLN A 288 26.20 -7.56 10.61
N GLU A 289 26.88 -7.76 11.74
CA GLU A 289 28.04 -8.66 11.81
C GLU A 289 27.72 -10.10 11.39
N THR A 290 26.47 -10.54 11.60
CA THR A 290 26.04 -11.91 11.28
C THR A 290 26.02 -12.13 9.76
N PHE A 291 25.59 -11.13 8.99
CA PHE A 291 25.68 -11.18 7.52
C PHE A 291 27.15 -11.22 7.03
N THR A 292 28.05 -10.48 7.68
CA THR A 292 29.48 -10.50 7.36
C THR A 292 30.11 -11.87 7.62
N LYS A 293 29.80 -12.50 8.76
CA LYS A 293 30.29 -13.84 9.14
C LYS A 293 29.77 -14.95 8.22
N GLN A 294 28.56 -14.81 7.68
CA GLN A 294 28.04 -15.74 6.67
C GLN A 294 28.84 -15.68 5.36
N ARG A 295 29.26 -14.49 4.92
CA ARG A 295 30.13 -14.35 3.73
C ARG A 295 31.48 -15.02 3.91
N SER A 296 32.13 -14.88 5.06
CA SER A 296 33.44 -15.51 5.30
C SER A 296 33.37 -17.04 5.24
N ASN A 297 32.28 -17.64 5.75
CA ASN A 297 32.08 -19.09 5.69
C ASN A 297 31.75 -19.60 4.28
N ALA A 298 31.07 -18.80 3.45
CA ALA A 298 30.79 -19.15 2.05
C ALA A 298 32.06 -19.14 1.16
N TYR A 299 33.03 -18.26 1.46
CA TYR A 299 34.30 -18.17 0.72
C TYR A 299 35.39 -19.14 1.24
N GLY A 300 35.35 -19.55 2.51
CA GLY A 300 36.34 -20.46 3.12
C GLY A 300 36.28 -21.92 2.65
N ASN A 301 35.17 -22.36 2.05
CA ASN A 301 34.98 -23.76 1.65
C ASN A 301 35.48 -24.09 0.22
N ARG A 302 36.25 -23.19 -0.40
CA ARG A 302 36.82 -23.38 -1.76
C ARG A 302 38.35 -23.58 -1.80
N SER A 303 39.06 -23.63 -0.68
CA SER A 303 40.50 -23.92 -0.66
C SER A 303 40.86 -25.05 0.31
N GLY A 304 41.01 -26.25 -0.23
CA GLY A 304 41.51 -27.41 0.50
C GLY A 304 41.73 -28.60 -0.44
N GLY A 305 42.81 -28.55 -1.22
CA GLY A 305 43.22 -29.67 -2.08
C GLY A 305 43.94 -30.76 -1.29
N GLY A 306 43.43 -32.00 -1.33
CA GLY A 306 44.07 -33.22 -0.85
C GLY A 306 43.50 -34.43 -1.58
N LYS A 307 44.39 -35.27 -2.15
CA LYS A 307 44.12 -36.29 -3.17
C LYS A 307 43.37 -37.55 -2.69
N ALA A 308 42.54 -38.08 -3.60
CA ALA A 308 42.19 -39.48 -3.88
C ALA A 308 41.47 -40.36 -2.82
N SER A 309 40.20 -40.69 -3.09
CA SER A 309 39.75 -42.07 -3.39
C SER A 309 38.26 -42.08 -3.73
N GLY A 310 37.87 -42.87 -4.74
CA GLY A 310 36.55 -42.88 -5.33
C GLY A 310 35.43 -43.36 -4.40
N ARG A 311 34.41 -42.51 -4.26
CA ARG A 311 33.02 -42.91 -4.06
C ARG A 311 32.14 -41.82 -4.65
N ILE A 312 31.37 -42.19 -5.67
CA ILE A 312 30.28 -41.39 -6.21
C ILE A 312 29.26 -41.24 -5.06
N ALA A 313 29.36 -40.15 -4.31
CA ALA A 313 28.38 -39.77 -3.32
C ALA A 313 27.37 -38.85 -4.03
N LYS A 314 26.13 -39.36 -4.12
CA LYS A 314 24.91 -38.64 -4.45
C LYS A 314 24.97 -37.19 -3.99
N GLY A 315 24.72 -36.27 -4.92
CA GLY A 315 24.34 -34.90 -4.60
C GLY A 315 23.13 -34.87 -3.67
N GLY A 316 23.14 -33.87 -2.78
CA GLY A 316 21.98 -33.44 -2.02
C GLY A 316 21.80 -34.12 -0.65
N THR A 317 22.71 -33.88 0.30
CA THR A 317 22.38 -34.04 1.72
C THR A 317 21.78 -32.76 2.26
N ALA A 318 20.49 -32.87 2.57
CA ALA A 318 19.69 -31.97 3.38
C ALA A 318 20.37 -31.63 4.72
N SER A 319 20.39 -30.34 5.07
CA SER A 319 20.55 -29.87 6.46
C SER A 319 20.29 -28.36 6.55
N SER A 320 19.02 -27.98 6.43
CA SER A 320 18.38 -26.78 7.01
C SER A 320 17.18 -26.42 6.14
N GLY A 321 15.96 -26.46 6.68
CA GLY A 321 14.77 -25.96 5.99
C GLY A 321 14.90 -24.47 5.61
N SER A 322 13.94 -23.96 4.83
CA SER A 322 13.80 -22.52 4.56
C SER A 322 13.81 -21.73 5.87
N ASP A 323 14.26 -20.47 5.85
CA ASP A 323 14.33 -19.67 7.08
C ASP A 323 12.96 -19.52 7.75
N ILE A 324 11.90 -19.41 6.95
CA ILE A 324 10.53 -19.40 7.47
C ILE A 324 10.18 -20.69 8.21
N TYR A 325 10.65 -21.86 7.75
CA TYR A 325 10.46 -23.13 8.45
C TYR A 325 11.13 -23.12 9.82
N LYS A 326 12.35 -22.58 9.93
CA LYS A 326 13.04 -22.42 11.21
C LYS A 326 12.26 -21.51 12.16
N ILE A 327 11.76 -20.38 11.65
CA ILE A 327 11.02 -19.39 12.44
C ILE A 327 9.72 -20.00 12.96
N VAL A 328 8.90 -20.58 12.09
CA VAL A 328 7.61 -21.19 12.49
C VAL A 328 7.84 -22.34 13.47
N LYS A 329 8.82 -23.22 13.22
CA LYS A 329 9.16 -24.30 14.16
C LYS A 329 9.54 -23.76 15.54
N MET A 330 10.40 -22.74 15.59
CA MET A 330 10.83 -22.09 16.83
C MET A 330 9.66 -21.42 17.57
N ILE A 331 8.75 -20.77 16.86
CA ILE A 331 7.53 -20.17 17.45
C ILE A 331 6.69 -21.24 18.13
N MET A 332 6.47 -22.38 17.47
CA MET A 332 5.67 -23.48 17.98
C MET A 332 6.33 -24.13 19.20
N GLU A 333 7.63 -24.41 19.14
CA GLU A 333 8.41 -24.96 20.26
C GLU A 333 8.39 -24.03 21.49
N ARG A 334 8.36 -22.71 21.28
CA ARG A 334 8.33 -21.70 22.35
C ARG A 334 6.93 -21.30 22.81
N LYS A 335 5.87 -21.96 22.33
CA LYS A 335 4.47 -21.64 22.67
C LYS A 335 4.07 -20.20 22.31
N PHE A 336 4.53 -19.73 21.16
CA PHE A 336 4.26 -18.39 20.62
C PHE A 336 3.12 -18.36 19.57
N GLN A 337 2.38 -19.46 19.41
CA GLN A 337 1.18 -19.57 18.57
C GLN A 337 -0.06 -18.90 19.20
N PRO A 338 -1.08 -18.55 18.40
CA PRO A 338 -1.10 -18.59 16.93
C PRO A 338 -0.17 -17.55 16.32
N VAL A 339 0.32 -17.84 15.11
CA VAL A 339 1.19 -16.96 14.32
C VAL A 339 0.54 -16.59 13.00
N ILE A 340 0.63 -15.30 12.63
CA ILE A 340 0.31 -14.81 11.29
C ILE A 340 1.63 -14.49 10.57
N VAL A 341 1.83 -15.06 9.39
CA VAL A 341 2.99 -14.83 8.53
C VAL A 341 2.54 -14.00 7.33
N PHE A 342 2.88 -12.71 7.33
CA PHE A 342 2.57 -11.80 6.23
C PHE A 342 3.57 -11.93 5.08
N SER A 343 3.02 -12.15 3.88
CA SER A 343 3.73 -12.12 2.60
C SER A 343 3.03 -11.15 1.64
N PHE A 344 3.76 -10.55 0.70
CA PHE A 344 3.21 -9.54 -0.22
C PHE A 344 2.80 -10.12 -1.59
N SER A 345 2.90 -11.44 -1.76
CA SER A 345 2.47 -12.16 -2.95
C SER A 345 1.61 -13.37 -2.56
N ARG A 346 0.53 -13.61 -3.32
CA ARG A 346 -0.34 -14.79 -3.18
C ARG A 346 0.44 -16.08 -3.38
N ARG A 347 1.24 -16.14 -4.44
CA ARG A 347 2.07 -17.32 -4.77
C ARG A 347 3.12 -17.60 -3.67
N GLU A 348 3.74 -16.58 -3.11
CA GLU A 348 4.70 -16.75 -1.99
C GLU A 348 4.01 -17.28 -0.72
N CYS A 349 2.79 -16.81 -0.47
CA CYS A 349 1.97 -17.24 0.67
C CYS A 349 1.73 -18.75 0.65
N GLU A 350 1.25 -19.28 -0.49
CA GLU A 350 1.04 -20.72 -0.69
C GLU A 350 2.34 -21.52 -0.63
N GLN A 351 3.43 -21.02 -1.25
CA GLN A 351 4.74 -21.68 -1.23
C GLN A 351 5.29 -21.81 0.19
N HIS A 352 5.16 -20.76 1.01
CA HIS A 352 5.58 -20.79 2.41
C HIS A 352 4.75 -21.80 3.22
N ALA A 353 3.44 -21.83 3.04
CA ALA A 353 2.58 -22.82 3.70
C ALA A 353 2.94 -24.26 3.30
N MET A 354 3.14 -24.52 2.00
CA MET A 354 3.54 -25.84 1.50
C MET A 354 4.90 -26.29 2.03
N SER A 355 5.83 -25.35 2.27
CA SER A 355 7.12 -25.66 2.90
C SER A 355 6.99 -26.09 4.37
N MET A 356 5.85 -25.84 5.02
CA MET A 356 5.52 -26.32 6.37
C MET A 356 4.90 -27.71 6.39
N SER A 357 4.67 -28.35 5.24
CA SER A 357 3.95 -29.63 5.13
C SER A 357 4.47 -30.77 6.02
N LYS A 358 5.72 -30.70 6.50
CA LYS A 358 6.32 -31.69 7.41
C LYS A 358 5.98 -31.47 8.89
N LEU A 359 5.36 -30.34 9.22
CA LEU A 359 4.97 -29.97 10.57
C LEU A 359 3.48 -30.23 10.77
N ASP A 360 3.14 -30.54 12.01
CA ASP A 360 1.78 -30.84 12.42
C ASP A 360 1.53 -30.29 13.82
N PHE A 361 0.57 -29.38 13.94
CA PHE A 361 0.36 -28.59 15.14
C PHE A 361 -0.93 -28.92 15.89
N ASN A 362 -1.80 -29.73 15.28
CA ASN A 362 -3.08 -30.10 15.86
C ASN A 362 -3.03 -31.53 16.43
N THR A 363 -3.69 -31.68 17.56
CA THR A 363 -4.01 -32.98 18.17
C THR A 363 -5.01 -33.75 17.30
N GLN A 364 -5.18 -35.05 17.56
CA GLN A 364 -6.16 -35.86 16.81
C GLN A 364 -7.59 -35.35 17.01
N GLU A 365 -7.95 -34.92 18.23
CA GLU A 365 -9.27 -34.35 18.51
C GLU A 365 -9.51 -33.05 17.71
N GLU A 366 -8.53 -32.15 17.68
CA GLU A 366 -8.61 -30.91 16.88
C GLU A 366 -8.74 -31.23 15.38
N ARG A 367 -8.07 -32.27 14.87
CA ARG A 367 -8.19 -32.72 13.47
C ARG A 367 -9.60 -33.17 13.14
N ASP A 368 -10.20 -33.98 14.01
CA ASP A 368 -11.54 -34.51 13.81
C ASP A 368 -12.58 -33.38 13.80
N VAL A 369 -12.41 -32.37 14.68
CA VAL A 369 -13.23 -31.15 14.68
C VAL A 369 -13.04 -30.35 13.40
N VAL A 370 -11.80 -30.10 12.97
CA VAL A 370 -11.51 -29.39 11.71
C VAL A 370 -12.16 -30.11 10.53
N GLU A 371 -12.06 -31.43 10.47
CA GLU A 371 -12.66 -32.23 9.40
C GLU A 371 -14.19 -32.15 9.42
N GLN A 372 -14.81 -32.23 10.59
CA GLN A 372 -16.26 -32.09 10.72
C GLN A 372 -16.74 -30.70 10.27
N VAL A 373 -16.07 -29.64 10.72
CA VAL A 373 -16.41 -28.25 10.33
C VAL A 373 -16.19 -28.04 8.83
N PHE A 374 -15.08 -28.54 8.29
CA PHE A 374 -14.79 -28.48 6.85
C PHE A 374 -15.85 -29.20 6.03
N ARG A 375 -16.19 -30.45 6.39
CA ARG A 375 -17.23 -31.23 5.71
C ARG A 375 -18.56 -30.48 5.73
N ASN A 376 -18.97 -29.96 6.89
CA ASN A 376 -20.21 -29.20 7.01
C ASN A 376 -20.21 -27.92 6.15
N ALA A 377 -19.08 -27.21 6.10
CA ALA A 377 -18.96 -26.00 5.29
C ALA A 377 -19.10 -26.31 3.79
N VAL A 378 -18.44 -27.36 3.29
CA VAL A 378 -18.49 -27.71 1.85
C VAL A 378 -19.80 -28.38 1.42
N LEU A 379 -20.68 -28.77 2.36
CA LEU A 379 -22.00 -29.33 2.02
C LEU A 379 -22.89 -28.33 1.26
N CYS A 380 -22.66 -27.02 1.39
CA CYS A 380 -23.40 -26.04 0.60
C CYS A 380 -22.98 -26.00 -0.89
N LEU A 381 -21.86 -26.65 -1.24
CA LEU A 381 -21.39 -26.79 -2.61
C LEU A 381 -21.94 -28.05 -3.27
N SER A 382 -21.97 -28.07 -4.61
CA SER A 382 -22.32 -29.25 -5.40
C SER A 382 -21.26 -30.36 -5.24
N GLU A 383 -21.62 -31.63 -5.53
CA GLU A 383 -20.66 -32.74 -5.45
C GLU A 383 -19.46 -32.55 -6.40
N GLU A 384 -19.70 -31.99 -7.58
CA GLU A 384 -18.64 -31.66 -8.54
C GLU A 384 -17.70 -30.59 -7.98
N ASP A 385 -18.23 -29.49 -7.43
CA ASP A 385 -17.42 -28.41 -6.87
C ASP A 385 -16.60 -28.88 -5.65
N ARG A 386 -17.11 -29.83 -4.85
CA ARG A 386 -16.39 -30.40 -3.70
C ARG A 386 -15.11 -31.15 -4.10
N SER A 387 -15.06 -31.68 -5.33
CA SER A 387 -13.91 -32.41 -5.87
C SER A 387 -12.84 -31.51 -6.50
N LEU A 388 -13.02 -30.18 -6.45
CA LEU A 388 -12.03 -29.24 -6.96
C LEU A 388 -10.69 -29.40 -6.21
N PRO A 389 -9.55 -29.44 -6.92
CA PRO A 389 -8.22 -29.55 -6.27
C PRO A 389 -7.97 -28.45 -5.24
N ALA A 390 -8.44 -27.24 -5.50
CA ALA A 390 -8.33 -26.10 -4.58
C ALA A 390 -9.05 -26.32 -3.23
N ILE A 391 -10.05 -27.20 -3.17
CA ILE A 391 -10.78 -27.57 -1.94
C ILE A 391 -10.11 -28.80 -1.31
N GLU A 392 -9.87 -29.85 -2.08
CA GLU A 392 -9.32 -31.10 -1.57
C GLU A 392 -7.92 -30.93 -0.96
N LEU A 393 -7.06 -30.13 -1.59
CA LEU A 393 -5.70 -29.89 -1.11
C LEU A 393 -5.65 -29.06 0.18
N MET A 394 -6.73 -28.34 0.52
CA MET A 394 -6.79 -27.50 1.70
C MET A 394 -7.05 -28.30 2.98
N LEU A 395 -7.88 -29.35 2.93
CA LEU A 395 -8.24 -30.12 4.12
C LEU A 395 -7.00 -30.72 4.84
N PRO A 396 -6.05 -31.38 4.17
CA PRO A 396 -4.84 -31.90 4.83
C PRO A 396 -3.97 -30.82 5.48
N LEU A 397 -3.96 -29.60 4.93
CA LEU A 397 -3.23 -28.47 5.53
C LEU A 397 -3.95 -27.98 6.79
N LEU A 398 -5.27 -27.79 6.70
CA LEU A 398 -6.10 -27.35 7.83
C LEU A 398 -6.07 -28.34 8.99
N GLN A 399 -6.11 -29.64 8.71
CA GLN A 399 -5.97 -30.70 9.72
C GLN A 399 -4.65 -30.56 10.50
N ARG A 400 -3.56 -30.10 9.86
CA ARG A 400 -2.26 -29.87 10.53
C ARG A 400 -2.20 -28.55 11.30
N GLY A 401 -3.27 -27.75 11.30
CA GLY A 401 -3.31 -26.43 11.91
C GLY A 401 -2.57 -25.36 11.10
N ILE A 402 -2.39 -25.59 9.79
CA ILE A 402 -1.73 -24.68 8.85
C ILE A 402 -2.77 -24.19 7.85
N ALA A 403 -2.84 -22.88 7.62
CA ALA A 403 -3.76 -22.32 6.64
C ALA A 403 -3.12 -21.22 5.80
N VAL A 404 -3.73 -20.96 4.65
CA VAL A 404 -3.40 -19.86 3.74
C VAL A 404 -4.59 -18.91 3.69
N HIS A 405 -4.33 -17.60 3.58
CA HIS A 405 -5.35 -16.57 3.43
C HIS A 405 -4.90 -15.48 2.47
N HIS A 406 -5.54 -15.41 1.30
CA HIS A 406 -5.38 -14.29 0.38
C HIS A 406 -6.62 -14.13 -0.50
N SER A 407 -6.64 -13.02 -1.24
CA SER A 407 -7.72 -12.67 -2.16
C SER A 407 -7.92 -13.64 -3.34
N GLY A 408 -7.01 -14.58 -3.56
CA GLY A 408 -7.10 -15.58 -4.64
C GLY A 408 -7.82 -16.87 -4.24
N LEU A 409 -8.01 -17.13 -2.94
CA LEU A 409 -8.72 -18.32 -2.49
C LEU A 409 -10.22 -18.21 -2.76
N LEU A 410 -10.86 -19.37 -2.94
CA LEU A 410 -12.32 -19.49 -3.00
C LEU A 410 -12.95 -18.79 -1.78
N PRO A 411 -14.01 -17.97 -1.94
CA PRO A 411 -14.62 -17.23 -0.83
C PRO A 411 -15.00 -18.13 0.35
N ILE A 412 -15.57 -19.30 0.09
CA ILE A 412 -15.96 -20.26 1.12
C ILE A 412 -14.76 -20.80 1.93
N ILE A 413 -13.64 -21.09 1.27
CA ILE A 413 -12.41 -21.55 1.93
C ILE A 413 -11.80 -20.42 2.75
N LYS A 414 -11.82 -19.21 2.21
CA LYS A 414 -11.35 -18.01 2.92
C LYS A 414 -12.13 -17.83 4.23
N GLU A 415 -13.45 -17.86 4.18
CA GLU A 415 -14.32 -17.72 5.35
C GLU A 415 -14.14 -18.88 6.34
N LEU A 416 -13.98 -20.11 5.84
CA LEU A 416 -13.69 -21.27 6.68
C LEU A 416 -12.35 -21.11 7.43
N VAL A 417 -11.30 -20.64 6.76
CA VAL A 417 -10.00 -20.35 7.38
C VAL A 417 -10.15 -19.29 8.48
N GLU A 418 -10.93 -18.24 8.22
CA GLU A 418 -11.23 -17.18 9.20
C GLU A 418 -11.92 -17.76 10.45
N LEU A 419 -12.95 -18.60 10.27
CA LEU A 419 -13.64 -19.29 11.37
C LEU A 419 -12.69 -20.22 12.16
N LEU A 420 -11.95 -21.09 11.48
CA LEU A 420 -11.02 -22.02 12.14
C LEU A 420 -9.88 -21.30 12.88
N PHE A 421 -9.47 -20.12 12.40
CA PHE A 421 -8.49 -19.28 13.09
C PHE A 421 -9.05 -18.65 14.36
N GLN A 422 -10.30 -18.18 14.34
CA GLN A 422 -10.98 -17.63 15.52
C GLN A 422 -11.19 -18.68 16.61
N GLU A 423 -11.57 -19.91 16.23
CA GLU A 423 -11.70 -21.06 17.12
C GLU A 423 -10.33 -21.60 17.61
N GLY A 424 -9.23 -21.05 17.09
CA GLY A 424 -7.88 -21.44 17.49
C GLY A 424 -7.43 -22.80 16.96
N LEU A 425 -8.11 -23.36 15.96
CA LEU A 425 -7.77 -24.62 15.27
C LEU A 425 -6.68 -24.43 14.21
N VAL A 426 -6.49 -23.20 13.72
CA VAL A 426 -5.34 -22.82 12.89
C VAL A 426 -4.28 -22.18 13.79
N LYS A 427 -3.09 -22.78 13.83
CA LYS A 427 -1.95 -22.31 14.65
C LYS A 427 -0.97 -21.46 13.85
N ALA A 428 -0.81 -21.75 12.55
CA ALA A 428 0.03 -20.99 11.62
C ALA A 428 -0.80 -20.55 10.41
N LEU A 429 -1.00 -19.24 10.28
CA LEU A 429 -1.73 -18.63 9.17
C LEU A 429 -0.75 -17.88 8.27
N PHE A 430 -0.64 -18.28 7.01
CA PHE A 430 0.07 -17.54 5.98
C PHE A 430 -0.92 -16.59 5.32
N ALA A 431 -0.66 -15.29 5.35
CA ALA A 431 -1.63 -14.30 4.88
C ALA A 431 -1.00 -13.17 4.05
N THR A 432 -1.80 -12.59 3.16
CA THR A 432 -1.46 -11.30 2.52
C THR A 432 -1.91 -10.11 3.38
N GLU A 433 -1.46 -8.90 3.03
CA GLU A 433 -1.80 -7.64 3.72
C GLU A 433 -3.31 -7.46 3.92
N THR A 434 -4.13 -7.96 2.99
CA THR A 434 -5.60 -7.95 3.04
C THR A 434 -6.20 -8.60 4.29
N PHE A 435 -5.48 -9.47 5.01
CA PHE A 435 -5.95 -10.05 6.27
C PHE A 435 -5.81 -9.07 7.44
N ALA A 436 -4.77 -8.22 7.43
CA ALA A 436 -4.62 -7.17 8.43
C ALA A 436 -5.66 -6.05 8.27
N MET A 437 -6.30 -6.03 7.11
CA MET A 437 -7.33 -5.09 6.69
C MET A 437 -8.73 -5.60 7.06
N GLY A 438 -9.36 -4.99 8.06
CA GLY A 438 -10.81 -5.12 8.31
C GLY A 438 -11.29 -6.20 9.27
N LEU A 439 -10.58 -7.32 9.50
CA LEU A 439 -11.11 -8.40 10.35
C LEU A 439 -10.52 -8.38 11.77
N ASN A 440 -11.31 -8.61 12.83
CA ASN A 440 -10.81 -8.66 14.21
C ASN A 440 -10.22 -10.03 14.59
N MET A 441 -9.12 -10.42 13.95
CA MET A 441 -8.45 -11.71 14.20
C MET A 441 -7.00 -11.52 14.70
N PRO A 442 -6.81 -11.33 16.01
CA PRO A 442 -5.47 -11.18 16.59
C PRO A 442 -4.76 -12.52 16.79
N ALA A 443 -3.44 -12.49 16.72
CA ALA A 443 -2.52 -13.59 16.95
C ALA A 443 -1.55 -13.26 18.09
N LYS A 444 -0.82 -14.25 18.61
CA LYS A 444 0.24 -13.98 19.60
C LYS A 444 1.49 -13.43 18.93
N THR A 445 1.80 -13.95 17.74
CA THR A 445 2.99 -13.58 16.95
C THR A 445 2.63 -13.16 15.54
N VAL A 446 3.32 -12.15 15.02
CA VAL A 446 3.27 -11.76 13.61
C VAL A 446 4.68 -11.86 13.02
N VAL A 447 4.80 -12.42 11.82
CA VAL A 447 6.06 -12.56 11.07
C VAL A 447 5.93 -11.82 9.74
N PHE A 448 6.93 -11.02 9.39
CA PHE A 448 7.04 -10.36 8.09
C PHE A 448 8.13 -11.07 7.27
N THR A 449 7.76 -11.66 6.13
CA THR A 449 8.71 -12.38 5.26
C THR A 449 9.59 -11.44 4.43
N SER A 450 9.13 -10.21 4.22
CA SER A 450 9.84 -9.15 3.51
C SER A 450 9.56 -7.79 4.15
N VAL A 451 10.45 -6.82 3.92
CA VAL A 451 10.29 -5.40 4.28
C VAL A 451 10.03 -4.51 3.07
N ARG A 452 9.92 -5.11 1.89
CA ARG A 452 9.64 -4.44 0.61
C ARG A 452 8.42 -5.05 -0.05
N LYS A 453 7.63 -4.21 -0.71
CA LYS A 453 6.48 -4.63 -1.51
C LYS A 453 6.45 -3.92 -2.87
N TRP A 454 5.79 -4.55 -3.83
CA TRP A 454 5.50 -3.95 -5.13
C TRP A 454 4.25 -3.06 -5.00
N ASP A 455 4.34 -1.81 -5.42
CA ASP A 455 3.22 -0.86 -5.40
C ASP A 455 2.53 -0.66 -6.76
N GLY A 456 2.98 -1.37 -7.79
CA GLY A 456 2.54 -1.19 -9.18
C GLY A 456 3.67 -0.74 -10.08
N ASP A 457 4.57 0.09 -9.55
CA ASP A 457 5.64 0.75 -10.31
C ASP A 457 7.04 0.35 -9.82
N SER A 458 7.21 0.21 -8.51
CA SER A 458 8.51 -0.04 -7.88
C SER A 458 8.43 -0.93 -6.64
N HIS A 459 9.57 -1.52 -6.28
CA HIS A 459 9.71 -2.17 -4.98
C HIS A 459 10.08 -1.15 -3.91
N ARG A 460 9.09 -0.69 -3.14
CA ARG A 460 9.29 0.26 -2.04
C ARG A 460 9.30 -0.44 -0.68
N HIS A 461 9.86 0.24 0.32
CA HIS A 461 9.76 -0.19 1.72
C HIS A 461 8.33 -0.02 2.24
N ILE A 462 7.94 -0.87 3.18
CA ILE A 462 6.66 -0.78 3.89
C ILE A 462 6.67 0.52 4.73
N GLY A 463 5.59 1.29 4.64
CA GLY A 463 5.44 2.52 5.45
C GLY A 463 5.10 2.20 6.91
N SER A 464 5.41 3.13 7.82
CA SER A 464 5.12 2.99 9.25
C SER A 464 3.65 2.63 9.54
N GLY A 465 2.71 3.31 8.89
CA GLY A 465 1.27 3.04 9.06
C GLY A 465 0.85 1.62 8.62
N GLU A 466 1.40 1.13 7.52
CA GLU A 466 1.15 -0.23 7.01
C GLU A 466 1.73 -1.27 7.98
N TYR A 467 2.93 -1.01 8.49
CA TYR A 467 3.58 -1.84 9.50
C TYR A 467 2.79 -1.88 10.80
N ILE A 468 2.34 -0.74 11.34
CA ILE A 468 1.56 -0.64 12.58
C ILE A 468 0.23 -1.39 12.44
N GLN A 469 -0.42 -1.35 11.26
CA GLN A 469 -1.66 -2.08 11.02
C GLN A 469 -1.45 -3.60 11.05
N MET A 470 -0.41 -4.11 10.37
CA MET A 470 -0.09 -5.54 10.33
C MET A 470 0.46 -6.05 11.67
N SER A 471 1.45 -5.35 12.25
CA SER A 471 2.04 -5.70 13.54
C SER A 471 1.02 -5.58 14.67
N GLY A 472 0.02 -4.71 14.51
CA GLY A 472 -1.07 -4.56 15.46
C GLY A 472 -1.97 -5.78 15.62
N ARG A 473 -1.80 -6.81 14.77
CA ARG A 473 -2.42 -8.14 14.94
C ARG A 473 -1.68 -9.02 15.94
N ALA A 474 -0.48 -8.66 16.38
CA ALA A 474 0.21 -9.37 17.45
C ALA A 474 -0.30 -8.93 18.83
N GLY A 475 -0.42 -9.90 19.74
CA GLY A 475 -0.91 -9.72 21.10
C GLY A 475 -2.43 -9.76 21.20
N ARG A 476 -2.96 -10.78 21.89
CA ARG A 476 -4.40 -10.93 22.15
C ARG A 476 -4.73 -10.37 23.53
N ARG A 477 -5.61 -9.36 23.57
CA ARG A 477 -6.09 -8.74 24.82
C ARG A 477 -6.63 -9.81 25.78
N GLY A 478 -6.14 -9.82 27.01
CA GLY A 478 -6.55 -10.77 28.06
C GLY A 478 -5.99 -12.19 27.92
N LYS A 479 -5.28 -12.54 26.84
CA LYS A 479 -4.67 -13.87 26.65
C LYS A 479 -3.14 -13.83 26.60
N ASP A 480 -2.55 -12.76 26.08
CA ASP A 480 -1.10 -12.63 25.94
C ASP A 480 -0.57 -11.42 26.73
N ASP A 481 0.55 -11.61 27.43
CA ASP A 481 1.25 -10.52 28.14
C ASP A 481 1.88 -9.49 27.20
N ARG A 482 2.30 -9.96 26.01
CA ARG A 482 2.95 -9.17 24.97
C ARG A 482 2.76 -9.81 23.60
N GLY A 483 2.72 -8.99 22.56
CA GLY A 483 2.73 -9.40 21.17
C GLY A 483 4.16 -9.46 20.63
N ILE A 484 4.44 -10.46 19.80
CA ILE A 484 5.77 -10.67 19.21
C ILE A 484 5.71 -10.35 17.72
N CYS A 485 6.57 -9.45 17.24
CA CYS A 485 6.73 -9.16 15.82
C CYS A 485 8.11 -9.60 15.36
N ILE A 486 8.20 -10.46 14.34
CA ILE A 486 9.46 -10.93 13.78
C ILE A 486 9.59 -10.42 12.34
N ILE A 487 10.67 -9.70 12.05
CA ILE A 487 10.92 -9.08 10.74
C ILE A 487 12.10 -9.79 10.08
N MET A 488 11.86 -10.41 8.92
CA MET A 488 12.94 -10.98 8.11
C MET A 488 13.60 -9.87 7.28
N ILE A 489 14.92 -9.74 7.37
CA ILE A 489 15.67 -8.72 6.61
C ILE A 489 16.87 -9.32 5.87
N ASP A 490 17.26 -8.67 4.77
CA ASP A 490 18.51 -8.89 4.07
C ASP A 490 19.61 -7.92 4.55
N GLU A 491 20.82 -8.12 4.03
CA GLU A 491 21.99 -7.24 4.26
C GLU A 491 21.76 -5.80 3.76
N LYS A 492 20.80 -5.57 2.84
CA LYS A 492 20.55 -4.25 2.26
C LYS A 492 19.72 -3.36 3.16
N MET A 493 19.23 -3.87 4.29
CA MET A 493 18.40 -3.11 5.21
C MET A 493 19.22 -2.11 6.03
N GLU A 494 18.83 -0.84 5.96
CA GLU A 494 19.47 0.25 6.69
C GLU A 494 18.77 0.49 8.05
N MET A 495 19.53 0.92 9.06
CA MET A 495 19.03 1.11 10.42
C MET A 495 17.92 2.16 10.48
N ASN A 496 18.11 3.30 9.81
CA ASN A 496 17.14 4.40 9.81
C ASN A 496 15.82 3.97 9.17
N VAL A 497 15.88 3.23 8.06
CA VAL A 497 14.68 2.70 7.39
C VAL A 497 13.92 1.74 8.31
N LEU A 498 14.62 0.88 9.07
CA LEU A 498 13.98 -0.04 10.01
C LEU A 498 13.36 0.71 11.19
N LYS A 499 14.09 1.69 11.72
CA LYS A 499 13.63 2.54 12.82
C LYS A 499 12.39 3.33 12.42
N ASP A 500 12.37 3.94 11.24
CA ASP A 500 11.24 4.68 10.70
C ASP A 500 10.04 3.75 10.39
N MET A 501 10.28 2.53 9.93
CA MET A 501 9.21 1.56 9.70
C MET A 501 8.53 1.11 11.01
N VAL A 502 9.30 0.90 12.08
CA VAL A 502 8.80 0.34 13.35
C VAL A 502 8.30 1.42 14.31
N LEU A 503 9.02 2.54 14.44
CA LEU A 503 8.75 3.63 15.39
C LEU A 503 8.26 4.91 14.70
N GLY A 504 8.11 4.91 13.37
CA GLY A 504 7.63 6.06 12.65
C GLY A 504 6.20 6.43 13.02
N LYS A 505 5.89 7.72 12.95
CA LYS A 505 4.55 8.22 13.23
C LYS A 505 3.53 7.63 12.24
N PRO A 506 2.27 7.43 12.66
CA PRO A 506 1.21 7.09 11.74
C PRO A 506 1.06 8.13 10.63
N ALA A 507 0.86 7.67 9.40
CA ALA A 507 0.69 8.55 8.25
C ALA A 507 -0.56 9.44 8.41
N PRO A 508 -0.51 10.70 7.96
CA PRO A 508 -1.70 11.55 7.92
C PRO A 508 -2.71 11.00 6.91
N LEU A 509 -3.99 11.22 7.19
CA LEU A 509 -5.07 11.00 6.25
C LEU A 509 -5.04 12.12 5.21
N VAL A 510 -4.68 11.79 3.97
CA VAL A 510 -4.65 12.73 2.84
C VAL A 510 -5.75 12.34 1.86
N SER A 511 -6.57 13.31 1.44
CA SER A 511 -7.63 13.04 0.46
C SER A 511 -7.05 12.67 -0.90
N THR A 512 -7.69 11.70 -1.55
CA THR A 512 -7.46 11.28 -2.94
C THR A 512 -8.58 11.73 -3.87
N PHE A 513 -9.31 12.79 -3.51
CA PHE A 513 -10.45 13.32 -4.25
C PHE A 513 -10.14 13.49 -5.74
N ARG A 514 -11.03 12.98 -6.59
CA ARG A 514 -10.93 13.07 -8.04
C ARG A 514 -12.31 13.20 -8.65
N LEU A 515 -12.40 13.87 -9.80
CA LEU A 515 -13.65 13.98 -10.56
C LEU A 515 -13.80 12.78 -11.48
N SER A 516 -14.89 12.03 -11.33
CA SER A 516 -15.32 10.96 -12.25
C SER A 516 -16.50 11.43 -13.11
N TYR A 517 -16.75 10.80 -14.28
CA TYR A 517 -17.93 11.17 -15.06
C TYR A 517 -19.21 10.74 -14.35
N TYR A 518 -19.20 9.61 -13.65
CA TYR A 518 -20.26 9.16 -12.76
C TYR A 518 -20.67 10.24 -11.75
N SER A 519 -19.71 10.81 -11.02
CA SER A 519 -19.97 11.89 -10.04
C SER A 519 -20.53 13.13 -10.72
N ILE A 520 -19.94 13.56 -11.85
CA ILE A 520 -20.37 14.75 -12.57
C ILE A 520 -21.82 14.60 -13.08
N LEU A 521 -22.14 13.47 -13.72
CA LEU A 521 -23.46 13.22 -14.27
C LEU A 521 -24.53 13.11 -13.19
N ASN A 522 -24.25 12.41 -12.08
CA ASN A 522 -25.19 12.32 -10.96
C ASN A 522 -25.41 13.68 -10.27
N LEU A 523 -24.39 14.53 -10.22
CA LEU A 523 -24.55 15.90 -9.71
C LEU A 523 -25.36 16.79 -10.66
N MET A 524 -25.26 16.58 -11.97
CA MET A 524 -26.05 17.30 -12.98
C MET A 524 -27.49 16.78 -13.09
N SER A 525 -27.75 15.50 -12.78
CA SER A 525 -29.07 14.88 -12.95
C SER A 525 -30.07 15.27 -11.86
N ARG A 526 -29.61 15.76 -10.70
CA ARG A 526 -30.48 16.21 -9.60
C ARG A 526 -31.16 17.53 -9.97
N SER A 527 -32.48 17.46 -10.13
CA SER A 527 -33.37 18.60 -10.46
C SER A 527 -33.43 19.69 -9.39
N GLU A 528 -33.02 19.42 -8.14
CA GLU A 528 -33.15 20.34 -7.01
C GLU A 528 -31.97 21.32 -6.84
N GLY A 529 -30.87 21.19 -7.58
CA GLY A 529 -29.76 22.15 -7.54
C GLY A 529 -29.07 22.35 -6.17
N GLN A 530 -29.38 21.54 -5.14
CA GLN A 530 -28.83 21.69 -3.79
C GLN A 530 -27.29 21.57 -3.75
N PHE A 531 -26.72 20.69 -4.57
CA PHE A 531 -25.29 20.40 -4.57
C PHE A 531 -24.76 20.43 -6.01
N THR A 532 -24.07 21.51 -6.38
CA THR A 532 -23.36 21.58 -7.66
C THR A 532 -22.01 20.87 -7.57
N ALA A 533 -21.41 20.49 -8.70
CA ALA A 533 -20.03 19.97 -8.72
C ALA A 533 -19.04 20.94 -8.06
N GLU A 534 -19.25 22.25 -8.23
CA GLU A 534 -18.45 23.27 -7.57
C GLU A 534 -18.62 23.27 -6.04
N HIS A 535 -19.84 23.03 -5.54
CA HIS A 535 -20.08 22.85 -4.11
C HIS A 535 -19.30 21.66 -3.55
N VAL A 536 -19.33 20.50 -4.23
CA VAL A 536 -18.61 19.30 -3.79
C VAL A 536 -17.10 19.53 -3.78
N ILE A 537 -16.55 20.11 -4.84
CA ILE A 537 -15.10 20.42 -4.92
C ILE A 537 -14.71 21.38 -3.79
N LYS A 538 -15.48 22.45 -3.57
CA LYS A 538 -15.20 23.44 -2.52
C LYS A 538 -15.23 22.83 -1.12
N ASN A 539 -16.14 21.89 -0.89
CA ASN A 539 -16.34 21.24 0.40
C ASN A 539 -15.57 19.91 0.55
N SER A 540 -14.76 19.53 -0.44
CA SER A 540 -13.86 18.37 -0.36
C SER A 540 -12.83 18.56 0.75
N PHE A 541 -12.48 17.47 1.42
CA PHE A 541 -11.35 17.40 2.33
C PHE A 541 -10.05 17.76 1.62
N HIS A 542 -9.88 17.40 0.35
CA HIS A 542 -8.71 17.83 -0.44
C HIS A 542 -8.57 19.37 -0.48
N GLN A 543 -9.65 20.09 -0.80
CA GLN A 543 -9.65 21.55 -0.83
C GLN A 543 -9.45 22.13 0.57
N PHE A 544 -10.08 21.56 1.60
CA PHE A 544 -9.90 21.97 2.99
C PHE A 544 -8.45 21.83 3.47
N GLN A 545 -7.78 20.71 3.15
CA GLN A 545 -6.37 20.48 3.48
C GLN A 545 -5.46 21.49 2.77
N TYR A 546 -5.73 21.77 1.50
CA TYR A 546 -4.97 22.77 0.74
C TYR A 546 -5.12 24.17 1.36
N GLU A 547 -6.34 24.61 1.67
CA GLU A 547 -6.59 25.92 2.31
C GLU A 547 -5.91 26.05 3.67
N LYS A 548 -5.94 24.99 4.49
CA LYS A 548 -5.29 24.98 5.81
C LYS A 548 -3.77 25.02 5.71
N ALA A 549 -3.18 24.52 4.62
CA ALA A 549 -1.73 24.53 4.40
C ALA A 549 -1.20 25.87 3.83
N LEU A 550 -2.06 26.75 3.30
CA LEU A 550 -1.63 28.02 2.69
C LEU A 550 -0.88 28.96 3.64
N PRO A 551 -1.31 29.17 4.90
CA PRO A 551 -0.58 30.01 5.86
C PRO A 551 0.83 29.48 6.13
N ASP A 552 0.97 28.17 6.36
CA ASP A 552 2.27 27.52 6.62
C ASP A 552 3.22 27.67 5.44
N MET A 553 2.70 27.55 4.20
CA MET A 553 3.47 27.82 2.99
C MET A 553 3.91 29.29 2.91
N GLY A 554 3.03 30.23 3.29
CA GLY A 554 3.33 31.66 3.35
C GLY A 554 4.43 31.98 4.35
N GLU A 555 4.35 31.44 5.57
CA GLU A 555 5.39 31.60 6.60
C GLU A 555 6.74 31.01 6.15
N ARG A 556 6.71 29.84 5.49
CA ARG A 556 7.90 29.21 4.93
C ARG A 556 8.56 30.08 3.86
N ILE A 557 7.77 30.67 2.95
CA ILE A 557 8.27 31.63 1.96
C ILE A 557 8.90 32.83 2.66
N SER A 558 8.22 33.46 3.62
CA SER A 558 8.78 34.61 4.35
C SER A 558 10.03 34.27 5.16
N LYS A 559 10.19 33.03 5.62
CA LYS A 559 11.42 32.56 6.25
C LYS A 559 12.56 32.43 5.23
N LEU A 560 12.32 31.75 4.11
CA LEU A 560 13.31 31.58 3.05
C LEU A 560 13.72 32.94 2.44
N GLU A 561 12.79 33.86 2.24
CA GLU A 561 13.08 35.22 1.75
C GLU A 561 14.00 36.00 2.70
N ARG A 562 13.82 35.83 4.01
CA ARG A 562 14.73 36.42 5.02
C ARG A 562 16.11 35.79 4.96
N GLU A 563 16.20 34.46 4.83
CA GLU A 563 17.48 33.75 4.70
C GLU A 563 18.21 34.17 3.41
N VAL A 564 17.50 34.31 2.30
CA VAL A 564 18.03 34.83 1.02
C VAL A 564 18.51 36.28 1.14
N ALA A 565 17.79 37.12 1.88
CA ALA A 565 18.17 38.52 2.09
C ALA A 565 19.44 38.69 2.94
N LEU A 566 19.80 37.69 3.76
CA LEU A 566 21.03 37.67 4.56
C LEU A 566 22.27 37.23 3.74
N LEU A 567 22.07 36.66 2.55
CA LEU A 567 23.16 36.25 1.66
C LEU A 567 23.62 37.43 0.80
N ASP A 568 24.93 37.72 0.81
CA ASP A 568 25.58 38.84 0.11
C ASP A 568 25.14 38.94 -1.37
N SER A 569 24.93 40.17 -1.84
CA SER A 569 24.45 40.51 -3.19
C SER A 569 25.55 41.03 -4.13
N SER A 570 26.80 41.02 -3.68
CA SER A 570 27.93 41.52 -4.48
C SER A 570 28.28 40.54 -5.63
N GLY A 571 28.28 41.04 -6.88
CA GLY A 571 28.67 40.26 -8.07
C GLY A 571 27.60 39.33 -8.66
N GLU A 572 26.32 39.46 -8.26
CA GLU A 572 25.23 38.55 -8.65
C GLU A 572 24.99 38.41 -10.15
N ALA A 573 25.15 39.48 -10.94
CA ALA A 573 24.87 39.44 -12.38
C ALA A 573 25.89 38.54 -13.11
N ASP A 574 27.17 38.76 -12.85
CA ASP A 574 28.26 37.97 -13.41
C ASP A 574 28.21 36.52 -12.88
N LEU A 575 27.88 36.33 -11.60
CA LEU A 575 27.73 34.99 -11.01
C LEU A 575 26.53 34.23 -11.58
N ALA A 576 25.41 34.91 -11.83
CA ALA A 576 24.22 34.33 -12.44
C ALA A 576 24.44 33.96 -13.90
N GLU A 577 25.13 34.81 -14.67
CA GLU A 577 25.51 34.50 -16.05
C GLU A 577 26.49 33.31 -16.10
N TYR A 578 27.51 33.32 -15.25
CA TYR A 578 28.47 32.21 -15.13
C TYR A 578 27.80 30.89 -14.69
N HIS A 579 26.91 30.94 -13.70
CA HIS A 579 26.15 29.76 -13.25
C HIS A 579 25.17 29.26 -14.30
N LYS A 580 24.51 30.16 -15.03
CA LYS A 580 23.61 29.81 -16.14
C LYS A 580 24.37 29.10 -17.25
N LEU A 581 25.51 29.64 -17.69
CA LEU A 581 26.38 28.99 -18.68
C LEU A 581 26.82 27.61 -18.18
N GLY A 582 27.20 27.48 -16.90
CA GLY A 582 27.56 26.19 -16.30
C GLY A 582 26.41 25.17 -16.27
N LEU A 583 25.17 25.61 -15.96
CA LEU A 583 23.99 24.74 -15.99
C LEU A 583 23.62 24.30 -17.40
N GLU A 584 23.67 25.21 -18.38
CA GLU A 584 23.38 24.91 -19.79
C GLU A 584 24.40 23.89 -20.33
N ILE A 585 25.70 24.10 -20.06
CA ILE A 585 26.75 23.14 -20.41
C ILE A 585 26.49 21.79 -19.73
N ALA A 586 26.22 21.75 -18.42
CA ALA A 586 25.97 20.50 -17.71
C ALA A 586 24.74 19.73 -18.25
N GLN A 587 23.69 20.44 -18.66
CA GLN A 587 22.50 19.85 -19.24
C GLN A 587 22.76 19.27 -20.64
N LEU A 588 23.49 19.98 -21.49
CA LEU A 588 23.87 19.53 -22.83
C LEU A 588 24.90 18.39 -22.76
N GLU A 589 25.89 18.46 -21.87
CA GLU A 589 26.85 17.38 -21.60
C GLU A 589 26.14 16.12 -21.13
N LYS A 590 25.11 16.24 -20.27
CA LYS A 590 24.30 15.08 -19.86
C LYS A 590 23.58 14.44 -21.04
N LYS A 591 23.01 15.25 -21.95
CA LYS A 591 22.38 14.78 -23.19
C LYS A 591 23.42 14.09 -24.10
N MET A 592 24.58 14.70 -24.31
CA MET A 592 25.67 14.15 -25.10
C MET A 592 26.18 12.82 -24.50
N MET A 593 26.35 12.75 -23.18
CA MET A 593 26.79 11.53 -22.50
C MET A 593 25.76 10.41 -22.58
N SER A 594 24.47 10.72 -22.57
CA SER A 594 23.41 9.72 -22.78
C SER A 594 23.47 9.08 -24.18
N GLU A 595 23.90 9.85 -25.19
CA GLU A 595 24.10 9.35 -26.55
C GLU A 595 25.42 8.57 -26.71
N ILE A 596 26.48 8.96 -25.98
CA ILE A 596 27.78 8.26 -25.97
C ILE A 596 27.67 6.92 -25.25
N THR A 597 26.94 6.86 -24.13
CA THR A 597 26.78 5.64 -23.30
C THR A 597 25.82 4.60 -23.88
N ARG A 598 25.23 4.85 -25.05
CA ARG A 598 24.41 3.85 -25.75
C ARG A 598 25.22 2.57 -26.00
N PRO A 599 24.70 1.37 -25.66
CA PRO A 599 25.46 0.13 -25.80
C PRO A 599 26.03 -0.08 -27.20
N GLU A 600 25.31 0.33 -28.25
CA GLU A 600 25.72 0.19 -29.65
C GLU A 600 26.97 1.03 -29.98
N ARG A 601 27.29 2.05 -29.18
CA ARG A 601 28.40 2.99 -29.42
C ARG A 601 29.54 2.78 -28.41
N ALA A 602 29.21 2.69 -27.11
CA ALA A 602 30.20 2.66 -26.04
C ALA A 602 31.03 1.36 -25.98
N LEU A 603 30.41 0.21 -26.28
CA LEU A 603 31.01 -1.11 -26.03
C LEU A 603 32.32 -1.34 -26.81
N TYR A 604 32.46 -0.75 -28.00
CA TYR A 604 33.70 -0.84 -28.80
C TYR A 604 34.91 -0.20 -28.10
N PHE A 605 34.67 0.76 -27.20
CA PHE A 605 35.73 1.55 -26.57
C PHE A 605 35.99 1.14 -25.11
N LEU A 606 35.07 0.41 -24.48
CA LEU A 606 35.16 -0.14 -23.12
C LEU A 606 35.97 -1.43 -23.08
N VAL A 607 37.23 -1.35 -23.47
CA VAL A 607 38.17 -2.49 -23.43
C VAL A 607 38.99 -2.50 -22.14
N PRO A 608 39.55 -3.65 -21.73
CA PRO A 608 40.45 -3.71 -20.58
C PRO A 608 41.58 -2.70 -20.68
N GLY A 609 41.83 -1.96 -19.61
CA GLY A 609 42.84 -0.90 -19.54
C GLY A 609 42.34 0.50 -19.88
N ARG A 610 41.14 0.65 -20.45
CA ARG A 610 40.54 1.96 -20.76
C ARG A 610 40.27 2.75 -19.48
N LEU A 611 40.62 4.02 -19.47
CA LEU A 611 40.22 4.93 -18.40
C LEU A 611 38.81 5.48 -18.62
N VAL A 612 37.96 5.38 -17.60
CA VAL A 612 36.57 5.86 -17.59
C VAL A 612 36.32 6.71 -16.35
N LYS A 613 35.57 7.80 -16.50
CA LYS A 613 35.15 8.61 -15.36
C LYS A 613 33.80 8.12 -14.86
N VAL A 614 33.64 7.94 -13.55
CA VAL A 614 32.43 7.39 -12.95
C VAL A 614 31.77 8.41 -12.03
N ARG A 615 30.46 8.58 -12.18
CA ARG A 615 29.65 9.48 -11.35
C ARG A 615 28.32 8.83 -10.99
N ASP A 616 27.98 8.85 -9.71
CA ASP A 616 26.73 8.32 -9.18
C ASP A 616 25.96 9.42 -8.46
N GLY A 617 24.93 9.97 -9.12
CA GLY A 617 24.21 11.14 -8.65
C GLY A 617 25.15 12.34 -8.44
N GLY A 618 25.20 12.85 -7.20
CA GLY A 618 26.12 13.93 -6.80
C GLY A 618 27.55 13.46 -6.47
N THR A 619 27.84 12.16 -6.49
CA THR A 619 29.13 11.60 -6.05
C THR A 619 30.05 11.37 -7.25
N ASP A 620 31.17 12.08 -7.32
CA ASP A 620 32.22 11.86 -8.33
C ASP A 620 33.22 10.83 -7.81
N TRP A 621 33.31 9.68 -8.47
CA TRP A 621 34.26 8.61 -8.14
C TRP A 621 35.63 8.80 -8.81
N GLY A 622 35.76 9.83 -9.65
CA GLY A 622 36.97 10.09 -10.41
C GLY A 622 37.19 9.11 -11.55
N TRP A 623 38.45 9.00 -11.96
CA TRP A 623 38.86 8.13 -13.06
C TRP A 623 39.15 6.71 -12.57
N GLY A 624 38.42 5.76 -13.14
CA GLY A 624 38.63 4.33 -12.98
C GLY A 624 39.19 3.67 -14.23
N VAL A 625 39.53 2.40 -14.10
CA VAL A 625 40.14 1.61 -15.19
C VAL A 625 39.24 0.41 -15.49
N VAL A 626 38.78 0.28 -16.73
CA VAL A 626 37.95 -0.83 -17.18
C VAL A 626 38.74 -2.13 -17.09
N VAL A 627 38.18 -3.11 -16.39
CA VAL A 627 38.73 -4.47 -16.27
C VAL A 627 38.00 -5.40 -17.23
N ASN A 628 36.67 -5.35 -17.20
CA ASN A 628 35.81 -6.22 -17.99
C ASN A 628 34.44 -5.58 -18.23
N VAL A 629 33.71 -6.05 -19.24
CA VAL A 629 32.32 -5.66 -19.48
C VAL A 629 31.46 -6.91 -19.50
N VAL A 630 30.46 -6.95 -18.62
CA VAL A 630 29.56 -8.09 -18.45
C VAL A 630 28.15 -7.68 -18.88
N LYS A 631 27.58 -8.44 -19.82
CA LYS A 631 26.18 -8.31 -20.20
C LYS A 631 25.32 -8.98 -19.13
N LYS A 632 24.50 -8.22 -18.40
CA LYS A 632 23.60 -8.77 -17.39
C LYS A 632 22.22 -8.97 -18.02
N PRO A 633 21.67 -10.20 -18.02
CA PRO A 633 20.27 -10.39 -18.38
C PRO A 633 19.39 -9.62 -17.37
N PRO A 634 18.25 -9.07 -17.80
CA PRO A 634 17.34 -8.37 -16.89
C PRO A 634 17.02 -9.28 -15.69
N PRO A 635 17.03 -8.74 -14.45
CA PRO A 635 16.71 -9.55 -13.28
C PRO A 635 15.24 -10.00 -13.39
N GLY A 636 15.04 -11.28 -13.70
CA GLY A 636 13.75 -11.98 -13.65
C GLY A 636 12.62 -11.35 -14.47
N VAL A 637 12.56 -11.63 -15.77
CA VAL A 637 11.33 -11.37 -16.57
C VAL A 637 11.13 -12.51 -17.57
N GLY A 638 10.26 -13.45 -17.23
CA GLY A 638 9.73 -14.46 -18.15
C GLY A 638 8.51 -14.01 -18.94
N SER A 639 8.27 -12.71 -19.09
CA SER A 639 6.97 -12.19 -19.56
C SER A 639 7.04 -10.94 -20.45
N LEU A 640 8.07 -10.80 -21.29
CA LEU A 640 8.11 -9.76 -22.34
C LEU A 640 8.39 -10.39 -23.71
N PRO A 641 7.73 -9.92 -24.80
CA PRO A 641 8.09 -10.29 -26.16
C PRO A 641 9.57 -9.96 -26.45
N PRO A 642 10.29 -10.79 -27.24
CA PRO A 642 11.71 -10.59 -27.55
C PRO A 642 12.05 -9.20 -28.10
N ALA A 643 11.10 -8.58 -28.81
CA ALA A 643 11.25 -7.24 -29.39
C ALA A 643 11.35 -6.11 -28.34
N LEU A 644 10.72 -6.26 -27.18
CA LEU A 644 10.74 -5.26 -26.09
C LEU A 644 11.82 -5.56 -25.04
N ALA A 645 12.26 -6.82 -24.92
CA ALA A 645 13.33 -7.23 -24.01
C ALA A 645 14.71 -6.69 -24.42
N ALA A 646 14.95 -6.49 -25.72
CA ALA A 646 16.23 -5.97 -26.23
C ALA A 646 16.57 -4.57 -25.67
N SER A 647 15.56 -3.74 -25.40
CA SER A 647 15.71 -2.35 -24.93
C SER A 647 16.11 -2.22 -23.45
N ARG A 648 16.00 -3.28 -22.63
CA ARG A 648 16.31 -3.24 -21.18
C ARG A 648 17.52 -4.06 -20.76
N THR A 649 18.37 -4.44 -21.71
CA THR A 649 19.59 -5.17 -21.41
C THR A 649 20.60 -4.25 -20.71
N THR A 650 20.99 -4.56 -19.47
CA THR A 650 21.91 -3.71 -18.70
C THR A 650 23.33 -4.24 -18.78
N TYR A 651 24.27 -3.38 -19.17
CA TYR A 651 25.70 -3.70 -19.20
C TYR A 651 26.34 -3.21 -17.89
N ILE A 652 27.14 -4.08 -17.27
CA ILE A 652 27.96 -3.74 -16.11
C ILE A 652 29.41 -3.70 -16.56
N VAL A 653 30.10 -2.61 -16.24
CA VAL A 653 31.51 -2.40 -16.51
C VAL A 653 32.26 -2.58 -15.19
N ASP A 654 32.96 -3.70 -15.05
CA ASP A 654 33.84 -3.94 -13.91
C ASP A 654 35.01 -2.96 -14.00
N THR A 655 35.06 -2.02 -13.05
CA THR A 655 35.97 -0.87 -13.09
C THR A 655 36.81 -0.83 -11.82
N LEU A 656 38.14 -0.77 -11.96
CA LEU A 656 39.04 -0.48 -10.85
C LEU A 656 38.88 0.99 -10.44
N LEU A 657 38.37 1.23 -9.23
CA LEU A 657 38.15 2.57 -8.65
C LEU A 657 38.91 2.73 -7.34
N HIS A 658 39.34 3.96 -7.07
CA HIS A 658 40.01 4.33 -5.82
C HIS A 658 38.95 4.48 -4.73
N CYS A 659 39.03 3.64 -3.70
CA CYS A 659 38.04 3.56 -2.64
C CYS A 659 38.68 3.85 -1.27
N SER A 660 37.93 4.43 -0.34
CA SER A 660 38.36 4.57 1.06
C SER A 660 38.67 3.20 1.69
N PRO A 661 39.69 3.12 2.57
CA PRO A 661 40.02 1.89 3.31
C PRO A 661 39.10 1.66 4.53
N GLU A 662 38.10 2.52 4.80
CA GLU A 662 37.27 2.44 6.01
C GLU A 662 36.59 1.06 6.18
N LEU A 663 37.22 0.23 7.01
CA LEU A 663 36.52 -0.70 7.90
C LEU A 663 35.71 0.17 8.86
N ASN A 664 34.38 0.09 8.78
CA ASN A 664 33.55 0.54 9.89
C ASN A 664 34.05 -0.13 11.18
N GLU A 665 33.92 0.53 12.34
CA GLU A 665 34.20 -0.04 13.67
C GLU A 665 33.47 -1.38 13.93
N ASN A 666 32.55 -1.79 13.03
CA ASN A 666 31.76 -3.02 13.05
C ASN A 666 32.15 -4.08 12.00
N GLY A 667 33.32 -3.98 11.35
CA GLY A 667 33.91 -5.09 10.56
C GLY A 667 33.17 -5.53 9.28
N SER A 668 32.09 -4.87 8.85
CA SER A 668 31.50 -5.05 7.51
C SER A 668 32.21 -4.15 6.49
N ARG A 669 32.53 -4.67 5.29
CA ARG A 669 32.92 -3.81 4.16
C ARG A 669 31.76 -2.87 3.84
N SER A 670 31.96 -1.57 4.07
CA SER A 670 31.09 -0.52 3.57
C SER A 670 30.86 -0.70 2.06
N LYS A 671 29.73 -0.19 1.54
CA LYS A 671 29.63 0.03 0.09
C LYS A 671 30.89 0.80 -0.31
N PRO A 672 31.63 0.37 -1.36
CA PRO A 672 32.79 1.12 -1.79
C PRO A 672 32.38 2.58 -1.98
N CYS A 673 33.20 3.50 -1.48
CA CYS A 673 32.98 4.92 -1.57
C CYS A 673 34.29 5.59 -1.94
N PRO A 674 34.25 6.74 -2.65
CA PRO A 674 35.48 7.47 -2.95
C PRO A 674 36.12 7.97 -1.64
N PRO A 675 37.47 7.95 -1.54
CA PRO A 675 38.19 8.45 -0.38
C PRO A 675 38.01 9.96 -0.21
N ARG A 676 38.00 10.42 1.04
CA ARG A 676 37.97 11.86 1.36
C ARG A 676 39.28 12.53 0.93
N PRO A 677 39.29 13.85 0.66
CA PRO A 677 40.51 14.57 0.32
C PRO A 677 41.62 14.37 1.36
N GLY A 678 42.76 13.80 0.96
CA GLY A 678 43.90 13.49 1.84
C GLY A 678 43.86 12.10 2.51
N GLU A 679 42.80 11.33 2.32
CA GLU A 679 42.67 9.96 2.83
C GLU A 679 43.41 8.95 1.94
N LYS A 680 44.10 7.98 2.57
CA LYS A 680 44.81 6.93 1.83
C LYS A 680 43.85 5.83 1.38
N GLY A 681 43.37 5.86 0.14
CA GLY A 681 42.51 4.82 -0.44
C GLY A 681 43.24 3.64 -1.12
N GLU A 682 42.53 2.55 -1.36
CA GLU A 682 42.95 1.37 -2.14
C GLU A 682 42.13 1.21 -3.42
N MET A 683 42.70 0.59 -4.46
CA MET A 683 41.95 0.30 -5.69
C MET A 683 41.10 -0.97 -5.54
N HIS A 684 39.81 -0.91 -5.84
CA HIS A 684 38.90 -2.06 -5.84
C HIS A 684 38.18 -2.20 -7.18
N VAL A 685 37.93 -3.45 -7.61
CA VAL A 685 37.08 -3.71 -8.76
C VAL A 685 35.63 -3.53 -8.32
N VAL A 686 34.99 -2.50 -8.87
CA VAL A 686 33.60 -2.13 -8.57
C VAL A 686 32.75 -2.37 -9.83
N PRO A 687 31.61 -3.07 -9.72
CA PRO A 687 30.70 -3.24 -10.85
C PRO A 687 29.94 -1.94 -11.10
N VAL A 688 30.21 -1.27 -12.22
CA VAL A 688 29.62 0.03 -12.58
C VAL A 688 28.58 -0.15 -13.69
N PRO A 689 27.29 0.14 -13.46
CA PRO A 689 26.30 0.19 -14.54
C PRO A 689 26.71 1.20 -15.62
N LEU A 690 26.54 0.84 -16.90
CA LEU A 690 26.93 1.68 -18.04
C LEU A 690 26.44 3.16 -17.96
N PRO A 691 25.21 3.46 -17.47
CA PRO A 691 24.75 4.85 -17.33
C PRO A 691 25.52 5.70 -16.31
N LEU A 692 26.30 5.10 -15.41
CA LEU A 692 27.11 5.83 -14.42
C LEU A 692 28.48 6.27 -14.97
N ILE A 693 28.81 5.88 -16.21
CA ILE A 693 30.02 6.35 -16.89
C ILE A 693 29.76 7.77 -17.39
N SER A 694 30.50 8.73 -16.84
CA SER A 694 30.40 10.15 -17.16
C SER A 694 31.53 10.65 -18.06
N GLY A 695 32.38 9.76 -18.57
CA GLY A 695 33.44 10.10 -19.53
C GLY A 695 34.32 8.92 -19.91
N LEU A 696 34.87 8.96 -21.13
CA LEU A 696 35.83 7.97 -21.64
C LEU A 696 37.12 8.68 -22.06
N SER A 697 38.28 8.16 -21.66
CA SER A 697 39.57 8.70 -22.07
C SER A 697 40.11 8.00 -23.33
N SER A 698 40.87 8.73 -24.15
CA SER A 698 41.64 8.15 -25.25
C SER A 698 42.80 7.27 -24.76
N ILE A 699 43.22 7.39 -23.50
CA ILE A 699 44.32 6.64 -22.89
C ILE A 699 43.87 5.25 -22.42
N ARG A 700 44.79 4.28 -22.55
CA ARG A 700 44.69 2.95 -21.94
C ARG A 700 45.95 2.68 -21.13
N ILE A 701 45.81 1.95 -20.03
CA ILE A 701 46.92 1.46 -19.23
C ILE A 701 46.95 -0.07 -19.27
N ALA A 702 48.15 -0.65 -19.16
CA ALA A 702 48.29 -2.10 -19.02
C ALA A 702 47.81 -2.54 -17.64
N ILE A 703 46.92 -3.53 -17.59
CA ILE A 703 46.40 -4.11 -16.35
C ILE A 703 47.06 -5.49 -16.14
N PRO A 704 47.54 -5.81 -14.93
CA PRO A 704 48.00 -7.15 -14.59
C PRO A 704 46.91 -8.22 -14.83
N PRO A 705 47.27 -9.44 -15.26
CA PRO A 705 46.31 -10.51 -15.52
C PRO A 705 45.61 -11.02 -14.23
N ASP A 706 46.23 -10.82 -13.06
CA ASP A 706 45.64 -11.13 -11.76
C ASP A 706 45.59 -9.88 -10.88
N LEU A 707 44.37 -9.44 -10.56
CA LEU A 707 44.09 -8.27 -9.72
C LEU A 707 43.74 -8.63 -8.27
N ARG A 708 43.83 -9.91 -7.88
CA ARG A 708 43.61 -10.32 -6.48
C ARG A 708 44.69 -9.80 -5.52
N PRO A 709 45.99 -9.77 -5.89
CA PRO A 709 47.03 -9.21 -5.03
C PRO A 709 46.85 -7.70 -4.83
N ALA A 710 47.07 -7.22 -3.60
CA ALA A 710 46.99 -5.79 -3.30
C ALA A 710 48.11 -5.00 -4.02
N GLU A 711 49.31 -5.58 -4.17
CA GLU A 711 50.43 -4.93 -4.86
C GLU A 711 50.12 -4.68 -6.35
N ALA A 712 49.41 -5.62 -6.99
CA ALA A 712 48.98 -5.49 -8.39
C ALA A 712 48.01 -4.32 -8.58
N ARG A 713 47.04 -4.16 -7.66
CA ARG A 713 46.09 -3.05 -7.67
C ARG A 713 46.75 -1.71 -7.31
N GLN A 714 47.74 -1.73 -6.43
CA GLN A 714 48.53 -0.55 -6.06
C GLN A 714 49.35 -0.02 -7.24
N THR A 715 49.90 -0.91 -8.07
CA THR A 715 50.65 -0.52 -9.28
C THR A 715 49.75 0.24 -10.26
N VAL A 716 48.50 -0.20 -10.41
CA VAL A 716 47.50 0.49 -11.22
C VAL A 716 47.13 1.85 -10.63
N LEU A 717 46.95 1.95 -9.30
CA LEU A 717 46.71 3.24 -8.62
C LEU A 717 47.81 4.25 -8.92
N LEU A 718 49.08 3.84 -8.79
CA LEU A 718 50.23 4.70 -9.06
C LEU A 718 50.24 5.17 -10.53
N ALA A 719 49.91 4.29 -11.47
CA ALA A 719 49.80 4.67 -12.88
C ALA A 719 48.70 5.71 -13.13
N VAL A 720 47.53 5.55 -12.51
CA VAL A 720 46.41 6.53 -12.61
C VAL A 720 46.79 7.86 -11.96
N GLN A 721 47.45 7.83 -10.79
CA GLN A 721 47.92 9.04 -10.10
C GLN A 721 48.99 9.78 -10.90
N GLU A 722 49.92 9.05 -11.52
CA GLU A 722 50.96 9.64 -12.36
C GLU A 722 50.37 10.27 -13.63
N LEU A 723 49.35 9.66 -14.22
CA LEU A 723 48.58 10.28 -15.30
C LEU A 723 47.87 11.56 -14.83
N GLY A 724 47.30 11.57 -13.62
CA GLY A 724 46.73 12.77 -13.02
C GLY A 724 47.74 13.91 -12.85
N LYS A 725 48.98 13.60 -12.45
CA LYS A 725 50.07 14.60 -12.39
C LYS A 725 50.50 15.09 -13.77
N ARG A 726 50.55 14.18 -14.75
CA ARG A 726 50.96 14.49 -16.13
C ARG A 726 49.93 15.33 -16.87
N TYR A 727 48.65 15.21 -16.50
CA TYR A 727 47.53 15.95 -17.08
C TYR A 727 46.76 16.72 -16.00
N PRO A 728 47.32 17.82 -15.47
CA PRO A 728 46.72 18.59 -14.37
C PRO A 728 45.39 19.27 -14.76
N GLN A 729 45.14 19.47 -16.05
CA GLN A 729 43.89 20.02 -16.59
C GLN A 729 42.83 18.93 -16.91
N GLY A 730 43.12 17.66 -16.62
CA GLY A 730 42.25 16.52 -16.89
C GLY A 730 42.77 15.61 -18.01
N LEU A 731 42.40 14.32 -17.94
CA LEU A 731 42.81 13.33 -18.95
C LEU A 731 42.16 13.63 -20.31
N PRO A 732 42.88 13.40 -21.43
CA PRO A 732 42.30 13.59 -22.75
C PRO A 732 41.11 12.64 -22.94
N LYS A 733 39.95 13.25 -23.21
CA LYS A 733 38.70 12.53 -23.51
C LYS A 733 38.75 11.97 -24.92
N LEU A 734 38.04 10.86 -25.15
CA LEU A 734 37.81 10.31 -26.48
C LEU A 734 36.85 11.26 -27.22
N ASN A 735 37.22 11.74 -28.41
CA ASN A 735 36.38 12.66 -29.17
C ASN A 735 35.20 11.89 -29.81
N PRO A 736 33.95 12.22 -29.48
CA PRO A 736 32.80 11.47 -29.98
C PRO A 736 32.62 11.50 -31.51
N ILE A 737 33.09 12.56 -32.17
CA ILE A 737 32.98 12.69 -33.64
C ILE A 737 34.22 12.05 -34.29
N LYS A 738 35.42 12.51 -33.94
CA LYS A 738 36.68 12.11 -34.60
C LYS A 738 37.14 10.69 -34.23
N ASP A 739 37.01 10.31 -32.96
CA ASP A 739 37.55 9.03 -32.46
C ASP A 739 36.48 7.93 -32.40
N MET A 740 35.22 8.29 -32.15
CA MET A 740 34.11 7.32 -32.10
C MET A 740 33.31 7.20 -33.41
N GLY A 741 33.50 8.12 -34.37
CA GLY A 741 32.82 8.08 -35.67
C GLY A 741 31.31 8.32 -35.60
N ILE A 742 30.86 9.19 -34.69
CA ILE A 742 29.43 9.54 -34.59
C ILE A 742 29.11 10.63 -35.62
N ASP A 743 28.49 10.23 -36.73
CA ASP A 743 28.16 11.09 -37.88
C ASP A 743 26.72 11.63 -37.87
N ASP A 744 26.02 11.55 -36.72
CA ASP A 744 24.64 12.01 -36.57
C ASP A 744 24.56 13.55 -36.59
N PRO A 745 23.80 14.17 -37.52
CA PRO A 745 23.70 15.63 -37.64
C PRO A 745 23.21 16.33 -36.36
N GLU A 746 22.28 15.72 -35.62
CA GLU A 746 21.77 16.29 -34.37
C GLU A 746 22.83 16.24 -33.27
N PHE A 747 23.63 15.17 -33.25
CA PHE A 747 24.72 15.00 -32.29
C PHE A 747 25.89 15.95 -32.56
N ILE A 748 26.25 16.16 -33.84
CA ILE A 748 27.31 17.11 -34.23
C ILE A 748 26.90 18.54 -33.85
N SER A 749 25.65 18.91 -34.11
CA SER A 749 25.10 20.21 -33.68
C SER A 749 25.20 20.39 -32.16
N LEU A 750 24.85 19.36 -31.39
CA LEU A 750 24.94 19.36 -29.93
C LEU A 750 26.39 19.54 -29.45
N ALA A 751 27.36 18.86 -30.07
CA ALA A 751 28.77 18.96 -29.70
C ALA A 751 29.35 20.36 -29.96
N HIS A 752 29.01 20.97 -31.10
CA HIS A 752 29.43 22.35 -31.41
C HIS A 752 28.79 23.37 -30.45
N GLU A 753 27.52 23.18 -30.08
CA GLU A 753 26.83 24.05 -29.12
C GLU A 753 27.50 24.02 -27.73
N ILE A 754 27.93 22.85 -27.27
CA ILE A 754 28.72 22.72 -26.03
C ILE A 754 30.05 23.45 -26.15
N GLU A 755 30.79 23.27 -27.25
CA GLU A 755 32.08 23.93 -27.47
C GLU A 755 31.95 25.46 -27.49
N ASP A 756 30.92 25.99 -28.14
CA ASP A 756 30.62 27.43 -28.17
C ASP A 756 30.30 27.99 -26.77
N LEU A 757 29.56 27.23 -25.95
CA LEU A 757 29.24 27.61 -24.57
C LEU A 757 30.46 27.51 -23.64
N GLU A 758 31.29 26.48 -23.80
CA GLU A 758 32.55 26.33 -23.05
C GLU A 758 33.51 27.49 -23.35
N GLN A 759 33.63 27.92 -24.61
CA GLN A 759 34.44 29.10 -24.96
C GLN A 759 33.91 30.38 -24.30
N LYS A 760 32.58 30.56 -24.23
CA LYS A 760 31.96 31.68 -23.51
C LYS A 760 32.22 31.60 -22.01
N LEU A 761 32.16 30.41 -21.40
CA LEU A 761 32.46 30.19 -19.99
C LEU A 761 33.93 30.50 -19.66
N LEU A 762 34.88 30.07 -20.51
CA LEU A 762 36.32 30.33 -20.37
C LEU A 762 36.67 31.81 -20.56
N ALA A 763 35.94 32.50 -21.43
CA ALA A 763 36.11 33.94 -21.65
C ALA A 763 35.56 34.78 -20.48
N HIS A 764 34.71 34.20 -19.62
CA HIS A 764 34.01 34.90 -18.55
C HIS A 764 34.97 35.43 -17.45
N PRO A 765 34.82 36.69 -16.97
CA PRO A 765 35.71 37.30 -15.97
C PRO A 765 35.90 36.47 -14.69
N LEU A 766 34.83 35.85 -14.18
CA LEU A 766 34.84 35.01 -12.98
C LEU A 766 35.64 33.71 -13.12
N HIS A 767 35.85 33.20 -14.34
CA HIS A 767 36.67 32.02 -14.58
C HIS A 767 38.17 32.29 -14.32
N LYS A 768 38.59 33.56 -14.43
CA LYS A 768 40.00 33.99 -14.30
C LYS A 768 40.37 34.45 -12.88
N SER A 769 39.39 34.81 -12.05
CA SER A 769 39.60 35.24 -10.66
C SER A 769 39.48 34.05 -9.70
N GLY A 770 40.60 33.52 -9.20
CA GLY A 770 40.65 32.40 -8.25
C GLY A 770 40.07 32.65 -6.84
N GLN A 771 39.23 33.67 -6.66
CA GLN A 771 38.48 33.97 -5.42
C GLN A 771 37.04 33.42 -5.42
N SER A 772 36.67 32.60 -6.42
CA SER A 772 35.28 32.33 -6.82
C SER A 772 34.54 31.20 -6.08
N ASP A 773 35.22 30.23 -5.45
CA ASP A 773 34.55 29.02 -4.93
C ASP A 773 33.57 29.28 -3.77
N GLN A 774 33.91 30.19 -2.85
CA GLN A 774 33.05 30.50 -1.70
C GLN A 774 31.86 31.37 -2.10
N GLN A 775 32.08 32.34 -3.00
CA GLN A 775 31.03 33.16 -3.59
C GLN A 775 30.08 32.32 -4.47
N TYR A 776 30.61 31.35 -5.21
CA TYR A 776 29.83 30.40 -5.99
C TYR A 776 28.94 29.50 -5.13
N LYS A 777 29.45 28.98 -4.01
CA LYS A 777 28.64 28.19 -3.05
C LYS A 777 27.51 29.00 -2.42
N TRP A 778 27.77 30.26 -2.07
CA TRP A 778 26.73 31.15 -1.57
C TRP A 778 25.69 31.47 -2.63
N PHE A 779 26.12 31.73 -3.87
CA PHE A 779 25.21 31.91 -5.01
C PHE A 779 24.35 30.66 -5.26
N GLN A 780 24.93 29.47 -5.24
CA GLN A 780 24.21 28.21 -5.44
C GLN A 780 23.17 27.98 -4.34
N SER A 781 23.54 28.16 -3.07
CA SER A 781 22.59 28.07 -1.95
C SER A 781 21.47 29.10 -2.08
N LYS A 782 21.78 30.32 -2.52
CA LYS A 782 20.81 31.39 -2.77
C LYS A 782 19.89 31.04 -3.95
N ALA A 783 20.42 30.47 -5.01
CA ALA A 783 19.67 30.03 -6.19
C ALA A 783 18.73 28.86 -5.86
N ASP A 784 19.18 27.89 -5.07
CA ASP A 784 18.35 26.77 -4.60
C ASP A 784 17.20 27.27 -3.71
N MET A 785 17.49 28.16 -2.75
CA MET A 785 16.46 28.79 -1.91
C MET A 785 15.48 29.63 -2.74
N ASN A 786 15.97 30.40 -3.72
CA ASN A 786 15.12 31.16 -4.64
C ASN A 786 14.27 30.24 -5.52
N HIS A 787 14.80 29.09 -5.94
CA HIS A 787 14.06 28.08 -6.67
C HIS A 787 12.95 27.47 -5.79
N GLU A 788 13.25 27.14 -4.53
CA GLU A 788 12.25 26.68 -3.54
C GLU A 788 11.16 27.75 -3.32
N ILE A 789 11.55 29.02 -3.17
CA ILE A 789 10.60 30.15 -3.06
C ILE A 789 9.73 30.24 -4.31
N GLN A 790 10.30 30.17 -5.52
CA GLN A 790 9.54 30.22 -6.76
C GLN A 790 8.58 29.04 -6.89
N GLN A 791 9.01 27.82 -6.52
CA GLN A 791 8.15 26.64 -6.50
C GLN A 791 6.98 26.80 -5.51
N LEU A 792 7.25 27.25 -4.29
CA LEU A 792 6.22 27.48 -3.27
C LEU A 792 5.25 28.60 -3.69
N LYS A 793 5.76 29.72 -4.20
CA LYS A 793 4.93 30.80 -4.79
C LYS A 793 4.10 30.31 -5.96
N SER A 794 4.65 29.43 -6.81
CA SER A 794 3.87 28.81 -7.89
C SER A 794 2.75 27.93 -7.35
N LYS A 795 3.04 27.08 -6.35
CA LYS A 795 2.04 26.22 -5.70
C LYS A 795 0.92 27.01 -5.00
N MET A 796 1.23 28.18 -4.42
CA MET A 796 0.24 29.09 -3.83
C MET A 796 -0.58 29.85 -4.86
N ARG A 797 0.03 30.26 -5.99
CA ARG A 797 -0.67 30.91 -7.10
C ARG A 797 -1.60 29.95 -7.84
N ASP A 798 -1.20 28.69 -7.93
CA ASP A 798 -1.98 27.60 -8.50
C ASP A 798 -3.20 27.29 -7.63
N SER A 799 -4.32 27.97 -7.89
CA SER A 799 -5.58 27.62 -7.24
C SER A 799 -5.98 26.17 -7.62
N GLN A 800 -5.96 25.27 -6.64
CA GLN A 800 -6.46 23.90 -6.79
C GLN A 800 -7.91 23.89 -7.28
N LEU A 801 -8.73 24.80 -6.75
CA LEU A 801 -10.09 25.01 -7.21
C LEU A 801 -10.15 25.36 -8.70
N GLN A 802 -9.24 26.21 -9.21
CA GLN A 802 -9.18 26.53 -10.63
C GLN A 802 -8.75 25.32 -11.49
N LYS A 803 -7.85 24.48 -11.00
CA LYS A 803 -7.47 23.22 -11.68
C LYS A 803 -8.68 22.30 -11.81
N PHE A 804 -9.43 22.09 -10.73
CA PHE A 804 -10.66 21.30 -10.76
C PHE A 804 -11.76 21.93 -11.64
N ARG A 805 -11.92 23.26 -11.63
CA ARG A 805 -12.86 23.95 -12.54
C ARG A 805 -12.49 23.73 -14.01
N ASN A 806 -11.20 23.82 -14.34
CA ASN A 806 -10.72 23.57 -15.70
C ASN A 806 -10.95 22.11 -16.10
N GLU A 807 -10.65 21.16 -15.21
CA GLU A 807 -10.91 19.74 -15.44
C GLU A 807 -12.41 19.45 -15.61
N LEU A 808 -13.27 19.98 -14.74
CA LEU A 808 -14.72 19.86 -14.83
C LEU A 808 -15.24 20.42 -16.17
N LYS A 809 -14.71 21.56 -16.62
CA LYS A 809 -15.06 22.16 -17.92
C LYS A 809 -14.65 21.25 -19.08
N ASN A 810 -13.44 20.69 -19.03
CA ASN A 810 -12.93 19.79 -20.05
C ASN A 810 -13.74 18.48 -20.10
N ARG A 811 -14.03 17.87 -18.95
CA ARG A 811 -14.91 16.68 -18.84
C ARG A 811 -16.34 16.97 -19.30
N SER A 812 -16.88 18.14 -18.96
CA SER A 812 -18.20 18.57 -19.47
C SER A 812 -18.22 18.71 -20.98
N ARG A 813 -17.10 19.13 -21.61
CA ARG A 813 -16.97 19.17 -23.07
C ARG A 813 -17.00 17.77 -23.69
N VAL A 814 -16.35 16.79 -23.06
CA VAL A 814 -16.44 15.37 -23.46
C VAL A 814 -17.88 14.89 -23.40
N LEU A 815 -18.58 15.14 -22.30
CA LEU A 815 -19.99 14.77 -22.13
C LEU A 815 -20.90 15.41 -23.20
N LYS A 816 -20.62 16.67 -23.61
CA LYS A 816 -21.32 17.33 -24.72
C LYS A 816 -21.03 16.68 -26.07
N MET A 817 -19.77 16.37 -26.36
CA MET A 817 -19.36 15.76 -27.64
C MET A 817 -19.93 14.34 -27.82
N LEU A 818 -20.05 13.58 -26.72
CA LEU A 818 -20.64 12.23 -26.72
C LEU A 818 -22.18 12.25 -26.61
N GLY A 819 -22.79 13.41 -26.32
CA GLY A 819 -24.25 13.57 -26.22
C GLY A 819 -24.86 13.07 -24.90
N HIS A 820 -24.07 12.97 -23.82
CA HIS A 820 -24.58 12.71 -22.48
C HIS A 820 -25.30 13.93 -21.88
N ILE A 821 -24.87 15.13 -22.26
CA ILE A 821 -25.48 16.40 -21.86
C ILE A 821 -25.64 17.29 -23.09
N ASP A 822 -26.60 18.21 -23.07
CA ASP A 822 -26.79 19.20 -24.15
C ASP A 822 -25.90 20.44 -24.00
N ALA A 823 -26.13 21.44 -24.86
CA ALA A 823 -25.39 22.69 -24.85
C ALA A 823 -25.53 23.47 -23.52
N ASP A 824 -26.69 23.36 -22.87
CA ASP A 824 -27.02 24.02 -21.60
C ASP A 824 -26.57 23.21 -20.38
N GLY A 825 -26.09 21.99 -20.58
CA GLY A 825 -25.60 21.10 -19.53
C GLY A 825 -26.69 20.24 -18.89
N VAL A 826 -27.85 20.11 -19.55
CA VAL A 826 -28.94 19.24 -19.10
C VAL A 826 -28.64 17.81 -19.51
N VAL A 827 -28.78 16.89 -18.55
CA VAL A 827 -28.52 15.46 -18.74
C VAL A 827 -29.52 14.83 -19.70
N GLN A 828 -29.00 14.28 -20.80
CA GLN A 828 -29.75 13.60 -21.86
C GLN A 828 -29.95 12.11 -21.53
N LEU A 829 -30.69 11.39 -22.38
CA LEU A 829 -30.99 9.97 -22.20
C LEU A 829 -29.73 9.11 -21.99
N LYS A 830 -28.69 9.32 -22.82
CA LYS A 830 -27.37 8.70 -22.65
C LYS A 830 -26.74 8.99 -21.29
N GLY A 831 -26.83 10.24 -20.82
CA GLY A 831 -26.31 10.66 -19.53
C GLY A 831 -27.06 10.02 -18.36
N ARG A 832 -28.38 9.86 -18.46
CA ARG A 832 -29.20 9.19 -17.44
C ARG A 832 -28.85 7.70 -17.31
N ALA A 833 -28.62 7.02 -18.42
CA ALA A 833 -28.10 5.65 -18.41
C ALA A 833 -26.74 5.55 -17.69
N ALA A 834 -25.81 6.44 -18.04
CA ALA A 834 -24.48 6.48 -17.40
C ALA A 834 -24.53 6.78 -15.89
N CYS A 835 -25.54 7.52 -15.39
CA CYS A 835 -25.71 7.76 -13.95
C CYS A 835 -25.95 6.48 -13.14
N LEU A 836 -26.40 5.40 -13.78
CA LEU A 836 -26.73 4.13 -13.13
C LEU A 836 -25.55 3.13 -13.12
N ILE A 837 -24.44 3.49 -13.76
CA ILE A 837 -23.30 2.59 -13.99
C ILE A 837 -22.10 3.08 -13.20
N ASP A 838 -21.66 2.29 -12.22
CA ASP A 838 -20.56 2.63 -11.31
C ASP A 838 -19.44 1.57 -11.32
N THR A 839 -19.76 0.34 -11.75
CA THR A 839 -18.84 -0.79 -11.61
C THR A 839 -17.75 -0.85 -12.68
N GLY A 840 -17.99 -0.23 -13.84
CA GLY A 840 -17.09 -0.16 -15.01
C GLY A 840 -17.16 1.21 -15.70
N ASP A 841 -16.48 1.38 -16.84
CA ASP A 841 -16.44 2.66 -17.56
C ASP A 841 -17.81 3.05 -18.13
N GLU A 842 -18.41 4.05 -17.51
CA GLU A 842 -19.76 4.54 -17.73
C GLU A 842 -19.95 5.18 -19.11
N LEU A 843 -18.89 5.77 -19.69
CA LEU A 843 -18.96 6.38 -21.03
C LEU A 843 -18.86 5.31 -22.13
N LEU A 844 -17.91 4.39 -21.98
CA LEU A 844 -17.67 3.37 -22.98
C LEU A 844 -18.85 2.43 -23.13
N VAL A 845 -19.41 1.93 -22.02
CA VAL A 845 -20.51 0.97 -22.11
C VAL A 845 -21.80 1.60 -22.64
N THR A 846 -22.06 2.87 -22.31
CA THR A 846 -23.23 3.58 -22.83
C THR A 846 -23.07 3.92 -24.31
N GLU A 847 -21.86 4.28 -24.78
CA GLU A 847 -21.62 4.41 -26.22
C GLU A 847 -21.90 3.08 -26.95
N LEU A 848 -21.48 1.94 -26.40
CA LEU A 848 -21.77 0.63 -27.02
C LEU A 848 -23.27 0.29 -27.03
N MET A 849 -24.00 0.61 -25.95
CA MET A 849 -25.46 0.44 -25.88
C MET A 849 -26.16 1.24 -26.98
N PHE A 850 -25.83 2.52 -27.12
CA PHE A 850 -26.51 3.39 -28.09
C PHE A 850 -26.03 3.21 -29.54
N ASN A 851 -24.81 2.69 -29.75
CA ASN A 851 -24.33 2.30 -31.08
C ASN A 851 -24.87 0.93 -31.52
N GLY A 852 -25.69 0.27 -30.68
CA GLY A 852 -26.30 -1.02 -30.99
C GLY A 852 -25.33 -2.20 -30.99
N THR A 853 -24.16 -2.07 -30.34
CA THR A 853 -23.14 -3.15 -30.34
C THR A 853 -23.66 -4.42 -29.67
N PHE A 854 -24.50 -4.29 -28.65
CA PHE A 854 -25.10 -5.42 -27.95
C PHE A 854 -26.31 -6.03 -28.68
N ASN A 855 -26.84 -5.39 -29.73
CA ASN A 855 -28.07 -5.84 -30.39
C ASN A 855 -27.88 -7.17 -31.13
N ASP A 856 -26.73 -7.32 -31.80
CA ASP A 856 -26.41 -8.51 -32.60
C ASP A 856 -25.84 -9.68 -31.77
N LEU A 857 -25.55 -9.47 -30.49
CA LEU A 857 -24.94 -10.47 -29.61
C LEU A 857 -26.00 -11.31 -28.90
N ASP A 858 -25.73 -12.59 -28.66
CA ASP A 858 -26.52 -13.37 -27.70
C ASP A 858 -26.17 -13.00 -26.24
N HIS A 859 -26.97 -13.44 -25.27
CA HIS A 859 -26.76 -13.07 -23.85
C HIS A 859 -25.45 -13.64 -23.26
N HIS A 860 -24.90 -14.74 -23.81
CA HIS A 860 -23.61 -15.29 -23.42
C HIS A 860 -22.45 -14.43 -23.92
N GLN A 861 -22.53 -13.99 -25.18
CA GLN A 861 -21.59 -13.05 -25.79
C GLN A 861 -21.63 -11.69 -25.09
N VAL A 862 -22.82 -11.23 -24.67
CA VAL A 862 -22.96 -10.02 -23.87
C VAL A 862 -22.25 -10.17 -22.52
N ALA A 863 -22.48 -11.27 -21.79
CA ALA A 863 -21.80 -11.52 -20.52
C ALA A 863 -20.27 -11.55 -20.68
N ALA A 864 -19.78 -12.20 -21.74
CA ALA A 864 -18.36 -12.25 -22.08
C ALA A 864 -17.79 -10.87 -22.41
N LEU A 865 -18.46 -10.07 -23.25
CA LEU A 865 -18.00 -8.72 -23.59
C LEU A 865 -18.04 -7.78 -22.37
N ALA A 866 -19.07 -7.89 -21.54
CA ALA A 866 -19.21 -7.12 -20.32
C ALA A 866 -18.13 -7.45 -19.29
N SER A 867 -17.59 -8.68 -19.27
CA SER A 867 -16.48 -9.05 -18.39
C SER A 867 -15.22 -8.21 -18.63
N CYS A 868 -15.03 -7.71 -19.85
CA CYS A 868 -13.89 -6.86 -20.20
C CYS A 868 -13.86 -5.52 -19.45
N PHE A 869 -14.99 -5.04 -18.94
CA PHE A 869 -15.11 -3.79 -18.18
C PHE A 869 -14.70 -3.94 -16.72
N ILE A 870 -14.65 -5.17 -16.22
CA ILE A 870 -14.47 -5.43 -14.80
C ILE A 870 -12.98 -5.42 -14.47
N PRO A 871 -12.52 -4.52 -13.57
CA PRO A 871 -11.14 -4.53 -13.12
C PRO A 871 -10.80 -5.87 -12.44
N GLY A 872 -9.75 -6.53 -12.93
CA GLY A 872 -9.27 -7.80 -12.40
C GLY A 872 -7.77 -8.01 -12.58
N ASP A 873 -7.31 -9.20 -12.19
CA ASP A 873 -5.93 -9.66 -12.36
C ASP A 873 -5.58 -9.78 -13.85
N LYS A 874 -4.33 -9.48 -14.20
CA LYS A 874 -3.78 -9.78 -15.54
C LYS A 874 -3.33 -11.24 -15.58
N SER A 875 -3.68 -11.95 -16.64
CA SER A 875 -3.14 -13.28 -16.94
C SER A 875 -1.72 -13.16 -17.50
N GLN A 876 -0.85 -14.11 -17.17
CA GLN A 876 0.49 -14.21 -17.78
C GLN A 876 0.49 -15.00 -19.09
N GLU A 877 -0.62 -15.68 -19.40
CA GLU A 877 -0.79 -16.51 -20.58
C GLU A 877 -1.32 -15.70 -21.77
N GLN A 878 -1.12 -16.23 -22.99
CA GLN A 878 -1.70 -15.64 -24.18
C GLN A 878 -3.21 -15.91 -24.21
N ILE A 879 -3.99 -14.86 -24.44
CA ILE A 879 -5.44 -14.96 -24.52
C ILE A 879 -5.82 -15.63 -25.83
N HIS A 880 -6.40 -16.83 -25.76
CA HIS A 880 -6.94 -17.54 -26.91
C HIS A 880 -8.45 -17.31 -26.99
N LEU A 881 -8.88 -16.40 -27.86
CA LEU A 881 -10.30 -16.08 -28.03
C LEU A 881 -10.92 -16.88 -29.17
N ARG A 882 -12.18 -17.28 -28.97
CA ARG A 882 -13.02 -17.84 -30.04
C ARG A 882 -13.29 -16.79 -31.11
N THR A 883 -13.47 -17.24 -32.35
CA THR A 883 -13.71 -16.37 -33.52
C THR A 883 -14.93 -15.47 -33.36
N GLU A 884 -15.97 -15.96 -32.69
CA GLU A 884 -17.19 -15.21 -32.39
C GLU A 884 -17.00 -14.05 -31.39
N LEU A 885 -15.97 -14.11 -30.54
CA LEU A 885 -15.66 -13.09 -29.53
C LEU A 885 -14.66 -12.04 -30.04
N ALA A 886 -13.91 -12.35 -31.10
CA ALA A 886 -12.88 -11.46 -31.65
C ALA A 886 -13.45 -10.14 -32.19
N LYS A 887 -14.54 -10.20 -32.96
CA LYS A 887 -15.18 -8.99 -33.54
C LYS A 887 -15.78 -8.07 -32.45
N PRO A 888 -16.56 -8.57 -31.47
CA PRO A 888 -17.03 -7.75 -30.36
C PRO A 888 -15.91 -7.09 -29.56
N LEU A 889 -14.83 -7.83 -29.27
CA LEU A 889 -13.68 -7.26 -28.56
C LEU A 889 -13.00 -6.15 -29.36
N GLN A 890 -12.83 -6.32 -30.67
CA GLN A 890 -12.26 -5.30 -31.53
C GLN A 890 -13.13 -4.03 -31.52
N GLN A 891 -14.46 -4.18 -31.64
CA GLN A 891 -15.39 -3.05 -31.55
C GLN A 891 -15.29 -2.32 -30.21
N LEU A 892 -15.16 -3.05 -29.10
CA LEU A 892 -14.94 -2.47 -27.77
C LEU A 892 -13.63 -1.66 -27.71
N GLN A 893 -12.53 -2.21 -28.22
CA GLN A 893 -11.22 -1.53 -28.25
C GLN A 893 -11.24 -0.28 -29.14
N ASP A 894 -11.88 -0.34 -30.30
CA ASP A 894 -11.98 0.79 -31.22
C ASP A 894 -12.83 1.94 -30.63
N ASN A 895 -13.93 1.61 -29.92
CA ASN A 895 -14.73 2.62 -29.21
C ASN A 895 -13.97 3.22 -28.01
N ALA A 896 -13.23 2.40 -27.25
CA ALA A 896 -12.38 2.89 -26.16
C ALA A 896 -11.31 3.86 -26.68
N ARG A 897 -10.67 3.53 -27.81
CA ARG A 897 -9.70 4.42 -28.48
C ARG A 897 -10.35 5.74 -28.88
N ARG A 898 -11.53 5.70 -29.51
CA ARG A 898 -12.28 6.89 -29.91
C ARG A 898 -12.62 7.80 -28.71
N ILE A 899 -13.06 7.23 -27.60
CA ILE A 899 -13.35 7.99 -26.38
C ILE A 899 -12.07 8.63 -25.84
N ALA A 900 -10.95 7.90 -25.77
CA ALA A 900 -9.67 8.45 -25.35
C ALA A 900 -9.19 9.61 -26.24
N GLU A 901 -9.38 9.51 -27.55
CA GLU A 901 -9.08 10.58 -28.51
C GLU A 901 -9.93 11.82 -28.25
N ILE A 902 -11.25 11.67 -28.04
CA ILE A 902 -12.15 12.78 -27.69
C ILE A 902 -11.73 13.44 -26.36
N GLN A 903 -11.35 12.63 -25.37
CA GLN A 903 -10.84 13.15 -24.08
C GLN A 903 -9.58 13.99 -24.29
N ARG A 904 -8.64 13.52 -25.12
CA ARG A 904 -7.42 14.25 -25.48
C ARG A 904 -7.71 15.54 -26.25
N GLU A 905 -8.64 15.51 -27.21
CA GLU A 905 -9.12 16.71 -27.93
C GLU A 905 -9.75 17.75 -26.99
N CYS A 906 -10.34 17.28 -25.88
CA CYS A 906 -10.87 18.11 -24.81
C CYS A 906 -9.83 18.59 -23.81
N LYS A 907 -8.52 18.41 -24.08
CA LYS A 907 -7.39 18.84 -23.24
C LYS A 907 -7.31 18.10 -21.90
N LEU A 908 -7.76 16.86 -21.84
CA LEU A 908 -7.43 15.96 -20.73
C LEU A 908 -6.11 15.24 -21.02
N ASP A 909 -5.29 15.07 -19.98
CA ASP A 909 -4.01 14.37 -20.07
C ASP A 909 -4.26 12.85 -20.03
N ILE A 910 -4.53 12.27 -21.22
CA ILE A 910 -4.85 10.86 -21.39
C ILE A 910 -3.91 10.26 -22.43
N ASN A 911 -3.20 9.20 -22.02
CA ASN A 911 -2.54 8.30 -22.96
C ASN A 911 -3.57 7.32 -23.53
N VAL A 912 -3.72 7.33 -24.86
CA VAL A 912 -4.74 6.54 -25.56
C VAL A 912 -4.53 5.04 -25.37
N ASP A 913 -3.29 4.57 -25.50
CA ASP A 913 -2.97 3.14 -25.38
C ASP A 913 -3.15 2.66 -23.93
N GLU A 914 -2.73 3.47 -22.96
CA GLU A 914 -2.92 3.18 -21.53
C GLU A 914 -4.41 3.15 -21.14
N TYR A 915 -5.23 4.06 -21.69
CA TYR A 915 -6.67 4.07 -21.45
C TYR A 915 -7.33 2.80 -22.01
N VAL A 916 -6.99 2.38 -23.23
CA VAL A 916 -7.52 1.15 -23.82
C VAL A 916 -7.10 -0.08 -23.00
N GLU A 917 -5.83 -0.20 -22.62
CA GLU A 917 -5.33 -1.34 -21.84
C GLU A 917 -5.93 -1.40 -20.42
N SER A 918 -6.13 -0.25 -19.78
CA SER A 918 -6.67 -0.18 -18.42
C SER A 918 -8.19 -0.41 -18.36
N THR A 919 -8.92 -0.02 -19.41
CA THR A 919 -10.39 -0.09 -19.50
C THR A 919 -10.88 -1.39 -20.11
N VAL A 920 -10.16 -1.96 -21.08
CA VAL A 920 -10.55 -3.18 -21.80
C VAL A 920 -9.66 -4.34 -21.36
N ARG A 921 -10.20 -5.24 -20.53
CA ARG A 921 -9.46 -6.37 -19.92
C ARG A 921 -10.00 -7.72 -20.37
N PRO A 922 -9.56 -8.26 -21.53
CA PRO A 922 -10.14 -9.47 -22.11
C PRO A 922 -9.73 -10.80 -21.44
N PHE A 923 -8.99 -10.77 -20.33
CA PHE A 923 -8.34 -11.95 -19.73
C PHE A 923 -9.31 -13.06 -19.31
N LEU A 924 -10.55 -12.72 -18.95
CA LEU A 924 -11.58 -13.69 -18.53
C LEU A 924 -12.75 -13.80 -19.54
N MET A 925 -12.62 -13.19 -20.72
CA MET A 925 -13.71 -13.11 -21.70
C MET A 925 -14.18 -14.52 -22.15
N ASP A 926 -13.25 -15.41 -22.51
CA ASP A 926 -13.60 -16.77 -22.94
C ASP A 926 -14.05 -17.67 -21.77
N VAL A 927 -13.46 -17.46 -20.58
CA VAL A 927 -13.83 -18.14 -19.33
C VAL A 927 -15.30 -17.87 -18.99
N ILE A 928 -15.69 -16.58 -18.99
CA ILE A 928 -17.07 -16.16 -18.70
C ILE A 928 -18.03 -16.66 -19.79
N TYR A 929 -17.61 -16.64 -21.06
CA TYR A 929 -18.42 -17.19 -22.14
C TYR A 929 -18.72 -18.68 -21.94
N CYS A 930 -17.70 -19.50 -21.68
CA CYS A 930 -17.87 -20.94 -21.44
C CYS A 930 -18.73 -21.21 -20.21
N TRP A 931 -18.48 -20.48 -19.12
CA TRP A 931 -19.30 -20.56 -17.92
C TRP A 931 -20.77 -20.20 -18.20
N SER A 932 -21.04 -19.10 -18.90
CA SER A 932 -22.42 -18.71 -19.19
C SER A 932 -23.16 -19.79 -20.02
N LYS A 933 -22.45 -20.57 -20.83
CA LYS A 933 -23.00 -21.68 -21.63
C LYS A 933 -23.15 -23.02 -20.89
N GLY A 934 -22.74 -23.10 -19.63
CA GLY A 934 -22.92 -24.29 -18.79
C GLY A 934 -21.65 -25.11 -18.54
N ALA A 935 -20.47 -24.68 -18.97
CA ALA A 935 -19.20 -25.36 -18.66
C ALA A 935 -18.98 -25.47 -17.14
N THR A 936 -18.34 -26.53 -16.67
CA THR A 936 -18.18 -26.73 -15.23
C THR A 936 -17.05 -25.87 -14.67
N PHE A 937 -16.99 -25.69 -13.35
CA PHE A 937 -15.98 -24.80 -12.78
C PHE A 937 -14.57 -25.37 -12.99
N ALA A 938 -14.43 -26.69 -12.94
CA ALA A 938 -13.19 -27.40 -13.21
C ALA A 938 -12.69 -27.15 -14.65
N GLU A 939 -13.59 -27.13 -15.64
CA GLU A 939 -13.22 -26.86 -17.04
C GLU A 939 -12.71 -25.43 -17.23
N VAL A 940 -13.36 -24.44 -16.62
CA VAL A 940 -13.02 -23.04 -16.86
C VAL A 940 -11.76 -22.57 -16.13
N ILE A 941 -11.40 -23.18 -15.00
CA ILE A 941 -10.14 -22.86 -14.30
C ILE A 941 -8.91 -23.38 -15.05
N GLU A 942 -9.06 -24.41 -15.90
CA GLU A 942 -7.96 -24.90 -16.75
C GLU A 942 -7.65 -23.94 -17.93
N MET A 943 -8.55 -23.00 -18.22
CA MET A 943 -8.40 -22.05 -19.33
C MET A 943 -7.56 -20.81 -18.99
N THR A 944 -7.17 -20.62 -17.72
CA THR A 944 -6.49 -19.39 -17.27
C THR A 944 -5.59 -19.65 -16.06
N ASP A 945 -4.50 -18.88 -15.94
CA ASP A 945 -3.62 -18.87 -14.76
C ASP A 945 -4.11 -17.96 -13.62
N ILE A 946 -5.29 -17.33 -13.78
CA ILE A 946 -5.92 -16.48 -12.76
C ILE A 946 -6.50 -17.37 -11.65
N PHE A 947 -6.19 -17.02 -10.40
CA PHE A 947 -6.69 -17.74 -9.22
C PHE A 947 -8.22 -17.87 -9.19
N GLU A 948 -8.71 -19.01 -8.71
CA GLU A 948 -10.12 -19.40 -8.70
C GLU A 948 -11.00 -18.39 -7.95
N GLY A 949 -10.54 -17.92 -6.80
CA GLY A 949 -11.24 -16.89 -6.03
C GLY A 949 -11.29 -15.53 -6.71
N SER A 950 -10.30 -15.22 -7.55
CA SER A 950 -10.32 -14.01 -8.39
C SER A 950 -11.37 -14.12 -9.49
N ILE A 951 -11.50 -15.29 -10.13
CA ILE A 951 -12.54 -15.56 -11.13
C ILE A 951 -13.93 -15.39 -10.50
N ILE A 952 -14.17 -15.97 -9.32
CA ILE A 952 -15.46 -15.84 -8.61
C ILE A 952 -15.77 -14.37 -8.29
N ARG A 953 -14.79 -13.62 -7.76
CA ARG A 953 -15.00 -12.19 -7.47
C ARG A 953 -15.30 -11.39 -8.73
N HIS A 954 -14.60 -11.70 -9.83
CA HIS A 954 -14.84 -11.06 -11.12
C HIS A 954 -16.26 -11.36 -11.63
N ALA A 955 -16.72 -12.62 -11.55
CA ALA A 955 -18.07 -13.01 -11.94
C ALA A 955 -19.17 -12.34 -11.10
N ARG A 956 -18.98 -12.22 -9.77
CA ARG A 956 -19.94 -11.50 -8.90
C ARG A 956 -20.00 -10.00 -9.22
N ARG A 957 -18.85 -9.39 -9.47
CA ARG A 957 -18.78 -7.98 -9.88
C ARG A 957 -19.36 -7.77 -11.29
N LEU A 958 -19.20 -8.75 -12.18
CA LEU A 958 -19.85 -8.77 -13.48
C LEU A 958 -21.38 -8.87 -13.36
N ASP A 959 -21.90 -9.70 -12.46
CA ASP A 959 -23.34 -9.77 -12.18
C ASP A 959 -23.89 -8.42 -11.69
N GLU A 960 -23.19 -7.76 -10.76
CA GLU A 960 -23.52 -6.41 -10.31
C GLU A 960 -23.52 -5.41 -11.47
N PHE A 961 -22.53 -5.49 -12.37
CA PHE A 961 -22.47 -4.66 -13.57
C PHE A 961 -23.60 -4.94 -14.57
N LEU A 962 -23.92 -6.21 -14.86
CA LEU A 962 -25.03 -6.59 -15.74
C LEU A 962 -26.38 -6.10 -15.19
N ASN A 963 -26.56 -6.14 -13.88
CA ASN A 963 -27.75 -5.56 -13.23
C ASN A 963 -27.80 -4.02 -13.40
N GLN A 964 -26.67 -3.32 -13.29
CA GLN A 964 -26.60 -1.88 -13.61
C GLN A 964 -26.93 -1.61 -15.08
N LEU A 965 -26.47 -2.45 -16.01
CA LEU A 965 -26.79 -2.33 -17.44
C LEU A 965 -28.27 -2.60 -17.73
N ARG A 966 -28.87 -3.58 -17.05
CA ARG A 966 -30.32 -3.82 -17.10
C ARG A 966 -31.09 -2.59 -16.63
N ASP A 967 -30.74 -2.03 -15.47
CA ASP A 967 -31.40 -0.84 -14.91
C ASP A 967 -31.21 0.37 -15.83
N ALA A 968 -30.03 0.51 -16.46
CA ALA A 968 -29.75 1.54 -17.45
C ALA A 968 -30.58 1.37 -18.73
N ALA A 969 -30.71 0.15 -19.26
CA ALA A 969 -31.53 -0.16 -20.42
C ALA A 969 -33.03 0.12 -20.16
N HIS A 970 -33.52 -0.29 -18.99
CA HIS A 970 -34.87 0.02 -18.53
C HIS A 970 -35.11 1.53 -18.45
N ALA A 971 -34.17 2.28 -17.86
CA ALA A 971 -34.28 3.74 -17.72
C ALA A 971 -34.35 4.49 -19.06
N VAL A 972 -33.85 3.90 -20.16
CA VAL A 972 -33.90 4.48 -21.50
C VAL A 972 -34.98 3.87 -22.40
N GLY A 973 -35.74 2.88 -21.91
CA GLY A 973 -36.85 2.24 -22.64
C GLY A 973 -36.42 1.14 -23.62
N GLU A 974 -35.21 0.60 -23.50
CA GLU A 974 -34.67 -0.46 -24.37
C GLU A 974 -34.98 -1.86 -23.80
N ALA A 975 -36.23 -2.31 -23.97
CA ALA A 975 -36.73 -3.55 -23.36
C ALA A 975 -36.01 -4.84 -23.83
N ASP A 976 -35.51 -4.86 -25.08
CA ASP A 976 -34.80 -6.03 -25.61
C ASP A 976 -33.39 -6.15 -25.00
N LEU A 977 -32.70 -5.02 -24.78
CA LEU A 977 -31.42 -4.98 -24.09
C LEU A 977 -31.57 -5.32 -22.61
N GLU A 978 -32.63 -4.80 -21.96
CA GLU A 978 -32.97 -5.13 -20.57
C GLU A 978 -33.05 -6.65 -20.36
N LYS A 979 -33.86 -7.35 -21.18
CA LYS A 979 -33.99 -8.81 -21.14
C LYS A 979 -32.67 -9.53 -21.42
N LYS A 980 -31.85 -8.99 -22.33
CA LYS A 980 -30.57 -9.61 -22.69
C LYS A 980 -29.54 -9.50 -21.56
N PHE A 981 -29.48 -8.36 -20.89
CA PHE A 981 -28.62 -8.17 -19.71
C PHE A 981 -29.09 -9.02 -18.53
N GLU A 982 -30.41 -9.11 -18.31
CA GLU A 982 -31.00 -9.99 -17.30
C GLU A 982 -30.66 -11.46 -17.57
N ALA A 983 -30.89 -11.96 -18.79
CA ALA A 983 -30.52 -13.33 -19.18
C ALA A 983 -29.00 -13.58 -19.06
N GLY A 984 -28.18 -12.58 -19.38
CA GLY A 984 -26.73 -12.62 -19.17
C GLY A 984 -26.39 -12.82 -17.69
N SER A 985 -26.99 -12.04 -16.80
CA SER A 985 -26.82 -12.15 -15.34
C SER A 985 -27.29 -13.51 -14.82
N GLU A 986 -28.49 -13.95 -15.21
CA GLU A 986 -29.03 -15.26 -14.82
C GLU A 986 -28.14 -16.42 -15.24
N SER A 987 -27.55 -16.36 -16.45
CA SER A 987 -26.65 -17.40 -16.95
C SER A 987 -25.37 -17.57 -16.10
N LEU A 988 -24.96 -16.54 -15.36
CA LEU A 988 -23.80 -16.60 -14.46
C LEU A 988 -24.14 -17.23 -13.10
N ARG A 989 -25.39 -17.06 -12.63
CA ARG A 989 -25.87 -17.39 -11.27
C ARG A 989 -26.07 -18.88 -11.03
N ARG A 990 -24.99 -19.65 -11.08
CA ARG A 990 -24.99 -21.09 -10.78
C ARG A 990 -23.72 -21.52 -10.06
N GLY A 991 -23.70 -22.77 -9.57
CA GLY A 991 -22.53 -23.45 -9.01
C GLY A 991 -21.76 -22.63 -7.96
N ILE A 992 -20.45 -22.88 -7.88
CA ILE A 992 -19.57 -22.24 -6.89
C ILE A 992 -19.42 -20.71 -7.04
N MET A 993 -19.61 -20.14 -8.24
CA MET A 993 -19.44 -18.70 -8.45
C MET A 993 -20.42 -17.85 -7.60
N PHE A 994 -21.62 -18.38 -7.35
CA PHE A 994 -22.68 -17.70 -6.59
C PHE A 994 -23.08 -18.46 -5.32
N ALA A 995 -22.20 -19.33 -4.81
CA ALA A 995 -22.40 -19.97 -3.51
C ALA A 995 -22.50 -18.92 -2.38
N ASN A 996 -23.44 -19.13 -1.46
CA ASN A 996 -23.67 -18.24 -0.32
C ASN A 996 -22.45 -18.19 0.61
N SER A 997 -22.28 -17.05 1.28
CA SER A 997 -21.27 -16.87 2.33
C SER A 997 -21.62 -17.71 3.56
N LEU A 998 -20.63 -18.24 4.28
CA LEU A 998 -20.78 -18.93 5.57
C LEU A 998 -21.13 -17.99 6.72
N TYR A 999 -21.06 -16.66 6.49
CA TYR A 999 -21.49 -15.65 7.47
C TYR A 999 -22.99 -15.36 7.42
N LEU A 1000 -23.67 -15.76 6.34
CA LEU A 1000 -25.11 -15.60 6.13
C LEU A 1000 -25.79 -16.96 6.33
#